data_AF-A0A0E1RWJ7-F1
#
_entry.id   AF-A0A0E1RWJ7-F1
#
_cell.length_a   1.000
_cell.length_b   1.000
_cell.length_c   1.000
_cell.angle_alpha   90.00
_cell.angle_beta   90.00
_cell.angle_gamma   90.00
#
_symmetry.space_group_name_H-M   'P 1'
#
loop_
_entity.id
_entity.type
_entity.pdbx_description
1 polymer ?
#
loop_
_entity_poly.entity_id
_entity_poly.type
_entity_poly.pdbx_seq_one_letter_code
_entity_poly.pdbx_strand_id
1 'polypeptide(L)'
;MAKSRKPVSRGSDKRLVQNGAIKKTQKSRGNKINKITSYLGRSQDSSEEVPNIPPNEARPEPVGTPPAWAVDRPELCDALPWFRSTQGGCYFKDGIAFGVLIDGDAGDRAHLDHEVVITRVGGGCIKVGGKLQLTEDIDIKNPAFRALIFNLEHDIPVGLVVGDRNVICTTRVPHRYNVMSFFRVTDIWYEKSGPFTGAKVRFEKLDLESQSWWAAKNVDVPIPVSERSDAKAPVLPTCPECLQLSHQVYAQGWMCLKRECKKFWTMNNRSPPTELTFAPHFLKMRRQAPCPMRPQHSLVPDLLATLPQDSRISITARVMWKGIVCPRCNRCVARTLWNGWSCAKEDGGCGFKHINLPVSVDLRSIISDFEMGATGHRYLVGNELVCRSRVQYLKNYRLDMFDLGMGNIMTHFAANTTINKREGGPNDLFRKLCTEDIGLKRHKLQASVVQGTLTSHFAVNFGMPYKYIVAVDSRPFSETPSFLLRALGRLSWAVMKTVPPTEFQQPNELLTLGYFEKMAINYHDDGEDTLGPTVATLSIGAPATMLIRMKGKYFRVPEPKKKNIAPNDLVLPGCAMEKERRELKMLYENEGITCAEYWDALARLKSSRKEAKPMCSLDLHHGDMVVMHGANLQKYFEHSVTPNGDLRFALTARYVMPELVEPEHHWKGNLEPGLDYKYDGDE
;
A
#
# COMPACT_ATOMS: atom_id res chain seq x y z
N MET A 1 -38.42 -46.73 29.82
CA MET A 1 -38.63 -45.75 28.72
C MET A 1 -38.24 -44.37 29.22
N ALA A 2 -37.09 -43.84 28.81
CA ALA A 2 -36.77 -42.42 28.89
C ALA A 2 -35.63 -42.13 27.91
N LYS A 3 -35.90 -41.28 26.91
CA LYS A 3 -35.01 -40.97 25.79
C LYS A 3 -33.94 -39.93 26.18
N SER A 4 -32.69 -40.28 25.87
CA SER A 4 -31.57 -39.43 25.42
C SER A 4 -31.82 -37.91 25.34
N ARG A 5 -31.05 -37.14 26.13
CA ARG A 5 -30.68 -35.75 25.84
C ARG A 5 -29.16 -35.61 25.90
N LYS A 6 -28.54 -35.34 24.74
CA LYS A 6 -27.14 -34.92 24.61
C LYS A 6 -26.99 -33.45 25.06
N PRO A 7 -25.85 -33.02 25.64
CA PRO A 7 -25.59 -31.62 25.91
C PRO A 7 -25.19 -30.86 24.64
N VAL A 8 -25.68 -29.62 24.55
CA VAL A 8 -25.40 -28.65 23.49
C VAL A 8 -23.97 -28.12 23.62
N SER A 9 -23.16 -28.32 22.59
CA SER A 9 -21.84 -27.71 22.46
C SER A 9 -21.99 -26.25 22.00
N ARG A 10 -21.38 -25.32 22.75
CA ARG A 10 -21.21 -23.92 22.34
C ARG A 10 -20.17 -23.88 21.20
N GLY A 11 -20.65 -23.66 19.98
CA GLY A 11 -19.79 -23.35 18.84
C GLY A 11 -19.15 -21.99 19.01
N SER A 12 -17.83 -21.95 19.10
CA SER A 12 -17.03 -20.73 19.00
C SER A 12 -17.00 -20.28 17.54
N ASP A 13 -17.74 -19.23 17.23
CA ASP A 13 -17.72 -18.53 15.94
C ASP A 13 -16.34 -17.88 15.72
N LYS A 14 -15.44 -18.59 15.01
CA LYS A 14 -14.24 -17.99 14.41
C LYS A 14 -14.67 -17.17 13.20
N ARG A 15 -14.97 -15.89 13.39
CA ARG A 15 -15.08 -14.90 12.31
C ARG A 15 -13.74 -14.79 11.58
N LEU A 16 -13.66 -15.43 10.42
CA LEU A 16 -12.64 -15.21 9.40
C LEU A 16 -12.71 -13.75 8.92
N VAL A 17 -11.74 -12.94 9.35
CA VAL A 17 -11.47 -11.62 8.76
C VAL A 17 -10.90 -11.84 7.36
N GLN A 18 -11.78 -11.87 6.35
CA GLN A 18 -11.36 -11.79 4.95
C GLN A 18 -10.86 -10.37 4.65
N ASN A 19 -9.55 -10.16 4.79
CA ASN A 19 -8.89 -8.98 4.24
C ASN A 19 -8.94 -9.07 2.71
N GLY A 20 -9.79 -8.24 2.10
CA GLY A 20 -9.95 -8.12 0.66
C GLY A 20 -8.67 -7.64 -0.02
N ALA A 21 -7.92 -8.56 -0.60
CA ALA A 21 -6.85 -8.27 -1.53
C ALA A 21 -7.43 -7.64 -2.81
N ILE A 22 -7.14 -6.35 -3.03
CA ILE A 22 -7.41 -5.68 -4.31
C ILE A 22 -6.43 -6.26 -5.35
N LYS A 23 -6.93 -7.19 -6.16
CA LYS A 23 -6.20 -7.83 -7.27
C LYS A 23 -5.83 -6.79 -8.33
N LYS A 24 -4.53 -6.62 -8.60
CA LYS A 24 -4.02 -5.92 -9.79
C LYS A 24 -4.17 -6.84 -11.01
N THR A 25 -5.15 -6.58 -11.87
CA THR A 25 -5.32 -7.21 -13.18
C THR A 25 -4.62 -6.36 -14.26
N GLN A 26 -3.36 -6.65 -14.56
CA GLN A 26 -2.56 -5.91 -15.53
C GLN A 26 -2.51 -6.55 -16.94
N LYS A 27 -3.01 -7.78 -17.13
CA LYS A 27 -2.86 -8.53 -18.40
C LYS A 27 -3.97 -8.36 -19.46
N SER A 28 -5.09 -7.67 -19.18
CA SER A 28 -6.16 -7.47 -20.19
C SER A 28 -6.07 -6.15 -20.97
N ARG A 29 -5.13 -5.25 -20.64
CA ARG A 29 -5.02 -3.91 -21.26
C ARG A 29 -4.53 -3.96 -22.71
N GLY A 30 -3.60 -4.85 -23.06
CA GLY A 30 -3.03 -4.92 -24.41
C GLY A 30 -4.07 -5.26 -25.50
N ASN A 31 -4.93 -6.24 -25.24
CA ASN A 31 -5.98 -6.65 -26.19
C ASN A 31 -7.17 -5.66 -26.25
N LYS A 32 -7.43 -4.88 -25.19
CA LYS A 32 -8.46 -3.82 -25.22
C LYS A 32 -8.01 -2.63 -26.08
N ILE A 33 -6.73 -2.25 -26.04
CA ILE A 33 -6.19 -1.11 -26.81
C ILE A 33 -6.34 -1.33 -28.32
N ASN A 34 -5.96 -2.52 -28.82
CA ASN A 34 -6.04 -2.85 -30.26
C ASN A 34 -7.47 -2.97 -30.79
N LYS A 35 -8.46 -3.26 -29.92
CA LYS A 35 -9.88 -3.32 -30.28
C LYS A 35 -10.55 -1.94 -30.28
N ILE A 36 -9.98 -0.95 -29.58
CA ILE A 36 -10.49 0.43 -29.51
C ILE A 36 -10.01 1.24 -30.72
N THR A 37 -8.77 1.03 -31.18
CA THR A 37 -8.24 1.67 -32.40
C THR A 37 -9.02 1.32 -33.67
N SER A 38 -9.68 0.15 -33.72
CA SER A 38 -10.52 -0.23 -34.87
C SER A 38 -11.89 0.46 -34.91
N TYR A 39 -12.39 1.01 -33.78
CA TYR A 39 -13.65 1.77 -33.73
C TYR A 39 -13.48 3.28 -33.84
N LEU A 40 -12.25 3.80 -33.71
CA LEU A 40 -11.93 5.24 -33.76
C LEU A 40 -11.46 5.71 -35.14
N GLY A 41 -11.90 5.05 -36.21
CA GLY A 41 -11.70 5.55 -37.58
C GLY A 41 -12.46 6.85 -37.80
N ARG A 42 -11.73 7.96 -37.94
CA ARG A 42 -12.20 9.30 -38.35
C ARG A 42 -13.35 9.88 -37.49
N SER A 43 -13.03 10.46 -36.35
CA SER A 43 -13.75 11.65 -35.86
C SER A 43 -12.76 12.80 -35.78
N GLN A 44 -13.02 13.85 -36.57
CA GLN A 44 -12.23 15.08 -36.60
C GLN A 44 -12.17 15.69 -35.19
N ASP A 45 -11.02 16.29 -34.88
CA ASP A 45 -10.79 17.17 -33.73
C ASP A 45 -11.96 18.15 -33.56
N SER A 46 -12.72 17.99 -32.49
CA SER A 46 -13.51 19.07 -31.89
C SER A 46 -12.79 19.49 -30.61
N SER A 47 -11.92 20.49 -30.76
CA SER A 47 -11.33 21.25 -29.67
C SER A 47 -12.41 22.13 -29.04
N GLU A 48 -13.14 21.59 -28.06
CA GLU A 48 -14.03 22.40 -27.22
C GLU A 48 -13.24 23.04 -26.06
N GLU A 49 -13.41 24.35 -25.94
CA GLU A 49 -12.73 25.23 -25.00
C GLU A 49 -13.16 24.90 -23.57
N VAL A 50 -12.20 24.39 -22.78
CA VAL A 50 -12.25 24.53 -21.32
C VAL A 50 -12.45 26.02 -21.04
N PRO A 51 -13.32 26.44 -20.11
CA PRO A 51 -13.39 27.85 -19.72
C PRO A 51 -11.97 28.36 -19.53
N ASN A 52 -11.64 29.49 -20.18
CA ASN A 52 -10.29 30.05 -20.27
C ASN A 52 -9.82 30.56 -18.89
N ILE A 53 -9.76 29.63 -17.94
CA ILE A 53 -9.28 29.82 -16.58
C ILE A 53 -7.77 29.83 -16.72
N PRO A 54 -7.11 30.90 -16.25
CA PRO A 54 -5.68 31.02 -16.38
C PRO A 54 -4.99 29.85 -15.65
N PRO A 55 -3.72 29.56 -16.00
CA PRO A 55 -2.88 28.65 -15.23
C PRO A 55 -2.96 28.98 -13.74
N ASN A 56 -2.83 27.96 -12.87
CA ASN A 56 -3.05 28.10 -11.43
C ASN A 56 -2.33 29.30 -10.79
N GLU A 57 -1.13 29.63 -11.26
CA GLU A 57 -0.31 30.74 -10.79
C GLU A 57 -0.85 32.14 -11.14
N ALA A 58 -1.65 32.24 -12.20
CA ALA A 58 -2.25 33.49 -12.69
C ALA A 58 -3.71 33.68 -12.24
N ARG A 59 -4.22 32.79 -11.36
CA ARG A 59 -5.57 32.91 -10.79
C ARG A 59 -5.57 33.87 -9.59
N PRO A 60 -6.72 34.52 -9.30
CA PRO A 60 -6.87 35.33 -8.09
C PRO A 60 -6.53 34.54 -6.82
N GLU A 61 -5.95 35.23 -5.84
CA GLU A 61 -5.64 34.63 -4.55
C GLU A 61 -6.92 34.26 -3.78
N PRO A 62 -6.95 33.08 -3.14
CA PRO A 62 -8.05 32.69 -2.25
C PRO A 62 -8.14 33.60 -1.02
N VAL A 63 -9.32 33.64 -0.40
CA VAL A 63 -9.57 34.40 0.84
C VAL A 63 -8.88 33.79 2.06
N GLY A 64 -8.67 32.46 2.05
CA GLY A 64 -8.05 31.73 3.15
C GLY A 64 -7.04 30.69 2.68
N THR A 65 -6.55 29.92 3.65
CA THR A 65 -5.64 28.81 3.41
C THR A 65 -6.35 27.48 3.68
N PRO A 66 -5.91 26.37 3.03
CA PRO A 66 -6.53 25.09 3.29
C PRO A 66 -6.30 24.62 4.73
N PRO A 67 -7.32 24.00 5.37
CA PRO A 67 -7.21 23.48 6.73
C PRO A 67 -6.21 22.33 6.84
N ALA A 68 -5.94 21.61 5.75
CA ALA A 68 -4.81 20.70 5.62
C ALA A 68 -4.36 20.56 4.16
N TRP A 69 -3.08 20.25 3.94
CA TRP A 69 -2.52 20.07 2.60
C TRP A 69 -1.41 19.02 2.57
N ALA A 70 -1.08 18.47 1.40
CA ALA A 70 -0.04 17.47 1.24
C ALA A 70 0.76 17.67 -0.05
N VAL A 71 2.05 17.27 -0.05
CA VAL A 71 2.88 17.29 -1.27
C VAL A 71 2.61 16.09 -2.17
N ASP A 72 2.15 14.98 -1.58
CA ASP A 72 1.82 13.76 -2.29
C ASP A 72 0.57 13.06 -1.72
N ARG A 73 0.06 12.06 -2.43
CA ARG A 73 -1.13 11.28 -1.99
C ARG A 73 -0.84 10.39 -0.79
N PRO A 74 0.33 9.73 -0.67
CA PRO A 74 0.68 8.96 0.51
C PRO A 74 0.59 9.75 1.82
N GLU A 75 1.13 10.97 1.89
CA GLU A 75 1.01 11.82 3.09
C GLU A 75 -0.45 12.11 3.45
N LEU A 76 -1.26 12.45 2.45
CA LEU A 76 -2.70 12.68 2.62
C LEU A 76 -3.42 11.44 3.15
N CYS A 77 -3.10 10.26 2.60
CA CYS A 77 -3.71 8.98 2.97
C CYS A 77 -3.26 8.46 4.34
N ASP A 78 -2.05 8.82 4.76
CA ASP A 78 -1.54 8.49 6.08
C ASP A 78 -2.13 9.39 7.17
N ALA A 79 -2.34 10.68 6.89
CA ALA A 79 -2.83 11.66 7.87
C ALA A 79 -4.36 11.74 7.99
N LEU A 80 -5.12 11.50 6.91
CA LEU A 80 -6.58 11.68 6.92
C LEU A 80 -7.34 10.33 6.96
N PRO A 81 -8.18 10.05 7.98
CA PRO A 81 -8.90 8.78 8.09
C PRO A 81 -9.97 8.63 7.00
N TRP A 82 -10.56 9.73 6.54
CA TRP A 82 -11.63 9.76 5.54
C TRP A 82 -11.13 9.81 4.09
N PHE A 83 -9.81 9.79 3.84
CA PHE A 83 -9.27 9.73 2.47
C PHE A 83 -8.09 8.77 2.38
N ARG A 84 -8.27 7.59 1.75
CA ARG A 84 -7.18 6.60 1.56
C ARG A 84 -7.07 6.07 0.12
N SER A 85 -7.36 6.92 -0.87
CA SER A 85 -7.25 6.56 -2.28
C SER A 85 -5.89 6.96 -2.86
N THR A 86 -4.92 6.03 -2.80
CA THR A 86 -3.55 6.27 -3.27
C THR A 86 -3.44 6.43 -4.79
N GLN A 87 -4.41 5.91 -5.55
CA GLN A 87 -4.44 5.97 -7.03
C GLN A 87 -5.76 6.50 -7.61
N GLY A 88 -6.89 6.24 -6.94
CA GLY A 88 -8.21 6.61 -7.45
C GLY A 88 -8.61 8.05 -7.13
N GLY A 89 -9.66 8.54 -7.79
CA GLY A 89 -10.30 9.82 -7.47
C GLY A 89 -11.29 9.75 -6.32
N CYS A 90 -11.79 8.56 -5.98
CA CYS A 90 -12.75 8.34 -4.88
C CYS A 90 -12.19 7.31 -3.90
N TYR A 91 -12.29 7.60 -2.61
CA TYR A 91 -12.07 6.66 -1.53
C TYR A 91 -13.42 6.20 -1.00
N PHE A 92 -13.65 4.89 -1.08
CA PHE A 92 -14.84 4.25 -0.53
C PHE A 92 -14.45 2.98 0.22
N LYS A 93 -15.23 2.65 1.25
CA LYS A 93 -15.07 1.45 2.06
C LYS A 93 -16.45 0.96 2.49
N ASP A 94 -16.66 -0.35 2.45
CA ASP A 94 -17.91 -0.99 2.87
C ASP A 94 -19.16 -0.41 2.19
N GLY A 95 -19.01 0.04 0.94
CA GLY A 95 -20.10 0.61 0.13
C GLY A 95 -20.36 2.11 0.34
N ILE A 96 -19.56 2.79 1.17
CA ILE A 96 -19.72 4.23 1.48
C ILE A 96 -18.54 5.02 0.92
N ALA A 97 -18.78 6.16 0.28
CA ALA A 97 -17.76 7.09 -0.16
C ALA A 97 -17.37 8.04 0.99
N PHE A 98 -16.10 8.05 1.38
CA PHE A 98 -15.60 8.89 2.48
C PHE A 98 -14.85 10.12 1.98
N GLY A 99 -14.25 10.05 0.78
CA GLY A 99 -13.57 11.21 0.22
C GLY A 99 -13.34 11.17 -1.28
N VAL A 100 -13.27 12.34 -1.89
CA VAL A 100 -13.11 12.54 -3.34
C VAL A 100 -12.00 13.55 -3.61
N LEU A 101 -11.15 13.24 -4.59
CA LEU A 101 -10.08 14.10 -5.07
C LEU A 101 -10.35 14.53 -6.50
N ILE A 102 -10.33 15.85 -6.72
CA ILE A 102 -10.55 16.50 -8.00
C ILE A 102 -9.26 17.25 -8.37
N ASP A 103 -8.61 16.78 -9.42
CA ASP A 103 -7.27 17.23 -9.81
C ASP A 103 -7.27 17.61 -11.31
N GLY A 104 -6.29 17.19 -12.10
CA GLY A 104 -6.16 17.59 -13.51
C GLY A 104 -7.25 17.14 -14.48
N ASP A 105 -8.19 16.30 -14.06
CA ASP A 105 -9.35 15.88 -14.87
C ASP A 105 -10.59 15.84 -13.98
N ALA A 106 -11.55 16.72 -14.25
CA ALA A 106 -12.85 16.76 -13.60
C ALA A 106 -14.00 16.29 -14.52
N GLY A 107 -13.65 15.84 -15.73
CA GLY A 107 -14.58 15.55 -16.82
C GLY A 107 -15.16 16.78 -17.51
N ASP A 108 -15.70 16.56 -18.71
CA ASP A 108 -16.35 17.57 -19.54
C ASP A 108 -17.51 18.22 -18.80
N ARG A 109 -17.72 19.54 -18.90
CA ARG A 109 -18.78 20.26 -18.16
C ARG A 109 -18.68 20.03 -16.65
N ALA A 110 -17.51 20.23 -16.07
CA ALA A 110 -17.34 20.26 -14.62
C ALA A 110 -17.50 21.69 -14.10
N HIS A 111 -17.90 21.81 -12.83
CA HIS A 111 -18.16 23.10 -12.18
C HIS A 111 -17.59 23.08 -10.77
N LEU A 112 -16.98 24.17 -10.35
CA LEU A 112 -16.50 24.35 -8.98
C LEU A 112 -16.66 25.82 -8.61
N ASP A 113 -17.53 26.08 -7.65
CA ASP A 113 -17.61 27.35 -6.97
C ASP A 113 -17.31 27.18 -5.46
N HIS A 114 -17.61 28.20 -4.65
CA HIS A 114 -17.32 28.20 -3.23
C HIS A 114 -18.27 27.30 -2.40
N GLU A 115 -19.37 26.79 -2.95
CA GLU A 115 -20.35 25.96 -2.23
C GLU A 115 -20.71 24.66 -2.97
N VAL A 116 -20.63 24.64 -4.30
CA VAL A 116 -21.08 23.55 -5.16
C VAL A 116 -19.93 23.07 -6.03
N VAL A 117 -19.80 21.74 -6.11
CA VAL A 117 -18.83 21.08 -6.96
C VAL A 117 -19.55 20.04 -7.81
N ILE A 118 -19.42 20.12 -9.12
CA ILE A 118 -19.94 19.13 -10.07
C ILE A 118 -18.75 18.52 -10.82
N THR A 119 -18.64 17.21 -10.75
CA THR A 119 -17.58 16.47 -11.42
C THR A 119 -18.11 15.13 -11.93
N ARG A 120 -17.33 14.48 -12.78
CA ARG A 120 -17.60 13.10 -13.21
C ARG A 120 -17.39 12.10 -12.07
N VAL A 121 -18.09 10.97 -12.15
CA VAL A 121 -17.79 9.79 -11.34
C VAL A 121 -16.57 9.07 -11.93
N GLY A 122 -15.64 8.65 -11.06
CA GLY A 122 -14.40 7.97 -11.46
C GLY A 122 -14.60 6.50 -11.86
N GLY A 123 -13.59 5.93 -12.52
CA GLY A 123 -13.58 4.55 -13.01
C GLY A 123 -13.92 4.44 -14.50
N GLY A 124 -13.83 3.23 -15.07
CA GLY A 124 -14.18 2.96 -16.47
C GLY A 124 -13.31 3.64 -17.53
N CYS A 125 -12.18 4.23 -17.15
CA CYS A 125 -11.40 5.11 -18.04
C CYS A 125 -9.95 4.69 -18.24
N ILE A 126 -9.42 5.09 -19.39
CA ILE A 126 -8.00 5.02 -19.73
C ILE A 126 -7.48 6.41 -20.09
N LYS A 127 -6.19 6.63 -19.88
CA LYS A 127 -5.54 7.88 -20.26
C LYS A 127 -5.10 7.78 -21.72
N VAL A 128 -5.68 8.60 -22.60
CA VAL A 128 -5.32 8.72 -24.02
C VAL A 128 -4.91 10.16 -24.26
N GLY A 129 -3.70 10.40 -24.79
CA GLY A 129 -3.23 11.77 -25.06
C GLY A 129 -3.23 12.71 -23.84
N GLY A 130 -3.08 12.17 -22.62
CA GLY A 130 -3.10 12.98 -21.40
C GLY A 130 -4.47 13.13 -20.73
N LYS A 131 -5.58 12.86 -21.42
CA LYS A 131 -6.96 13.00 -20.91
C LYS A 131 -7.58 11.64 -20.55
N LEU A 132 -8.50 11.60 -19.58
CA LEU A 132 -9.20 10.37 -19.20
C LEU A 132 -10.44 10.15 -20.07
N GLN A 133 -10.35 9.22 -21.01
CA GLN A 133 -11.50 8.84 -21.86
C GLN A 133 -12.21 7.60 -21.31
N LEU A 134 -13.55 7.61 -21.43
CA LEU A 134 -14.41 6.50 -21.02
C LEU A 134 -14.28 5.32 -21.98
N THR A 135 -14.23 4.11 -21.41
CA THR A 135 -14.04 2.85 -22.16
C THR A 135 -15.14 1.82 -21.91
N GLU A 136 -16.03 2.12 -20.99
CA GLU A 136 -17.19 1.30 -20.63
C GLU A 136 -18.21 2.20 -19.93
N ASP A 137 -19.48 1.81 -19.99
CA ASP A 137 -20.54 2.54 -19.31
C ASP A 137 -20.37 2.50 -17.79
N ILE A 138 -20.65 3.63 -17.14
CA ILE A 138 -20.75 3.69 -15.68
C ILE A 138 -22.14 3.20 -15.26
N ASP A 139 -22.18 2.26 -14.32
CA ASP A 139 -23.40 1.73 -13.72
C ASP A 139 -23.16 1.25 -12.27
N ILE A 140 -24.13 0.55 -11.69
CA ILE A 140 -24.09 0.02 -10.33
C ILE A 140 -22.93 -0.97 -10.06
N LYS A 141 -22.32 -1.54 -11.11
CA LYS A 141 -21.14 -2.40 -10.99
C LYS A 141 -19.87 -1.58 -10.72
N ASN A 142 -19.86 -0.29 -11.06
CA ASN A 142 -18.77 0.61 -10.70
C ASN A 142 -18.82 0.87 -9.18
N PRO A 143 -17.77 0.49 -8.41
CA PRO A 143 -17.79 0.63 -6.96
C PRO A 143 -17.89 2.06 -6.45
N ALA A 144 -17.27 3.02 -7.16
CA ALA A 144 -17.33 4.44 -6.78
C ALA A 144 -18.71 5.02 -7.04
N PHE A 145 -19.33 4.67 -8.17
CA PHE A 145 -20.70 5.05 -8.48
C PHE A 145 -21.69 4.52 -7.44
N ARG A 146 -21.64 3.21 -7.15
CA ARG A 146 -22.48 2.59 -6.13
C ARG A 146 -22.32 3.27 -4.76
N ALA A 147 -21.09 3.60 -4.39
CA ALA A 147 -20.83 4.26 -3.11
C ALA A 147 -21.41 5.69 -3.05
N LEU A 148 -21.27 6.46 -4.13
CA LEU A 148 -21.84 7.82 -4.19
C LEU A 148 -23.38 7.81 -4.20
N ILE A 149 -24.01 6.82 -4.84
CA ILE A 149 -25.46 6.62 -4.78
C ILE A 149 -25.90 6.35 -3.34
N PHE A 150 -25.19 5.47 -2.62
CA PHE A 150 -25.47 5.22 -1.21
C PHE A 150 -25.33 6.49 -0.36
N ASN A 151 -24.30 7.31 -0.60
CA ASN A 151 -24.16 8.61 0.05
C ASN A 151 -25.31 9.57 -0.26
N LEU A 152 -25.82 9.59 -1.50
CA LEU A 152 -26.97 10.41 -1.92
C LEU A 152 -28.26 9.99 -1.19
N GLU A 153 -28.54 8.69 -1.18
CA GLU A 153 -29.75 8.10 -0.59
C GLU A 153 -29.80 8.29 0.93
N HIS A 154 -28.64 8.25 1.59
CA HIS A 154 -28.53 8.33 3.04
C HIS A 154 -28.00 9.66 3.58
N ASP A 155 -27.81 10.67 2.73
CA ASP A 155 -27.24 11.99 3.10
C ASP A 155 -25.87 11.89 3.80
N ILE A 156 -25.04 10.90 3.44
CA ILE A 156 -23.76 10.65 4.11
C ILE A 156 -22.70 11.66 3.63
N PRO A 157 -22.04 12.39 4.56
CA PRO A 157 -20.95 13.30 4.24
C PRO A 157 -19.75 12.67 3.53
N VAL A 158 -19.14 13.44 2.65
CA VAL A 158 -17.93 13.08 1.90
C VAL A 158 -16.93 14.23 1.91
N GLY A 159 -15.67 13.96 2.25
CA GLY A 159 -14.62 14.98 2.26
C GLY A 159 -14.07 15.22 0.86
N LEU A 160 -13.89 16.48 0.46
CA LEU A 160 -13.32 16.83 -0.85
C LEU A 160 -11.89 17.35 -0.72
N VAL A 161 -11.06 16.98 -1.69
CA VAL A 161 -9.68 17.43 -1.86
C VAL A 161 -9.53 17.98 -3.27
N VAL A 162 -8.87 19.13 -3.41
CA VAL A 162 -8.53 19.74 -4.71
C VAL A 162 -7.03 19.73 -4.93
N GLY A 163 -6.59 19.34 -6.12
CA GLY A 163 -5.19 19.40 -6.52
C GLY A 163 -4.85 20.67 -7.31
N ASP A 164 -3.57 21.09 -7.29
CA ASP A 164 -3.08 22.27 -8.02
C ASP A 164 -3.20 22.18 -9.55
N ARG A 165 -3.36 20.98 -10.11
CA ARG A 165 -3.60 20.77 -11.54
C ARG A 165 -5.06 20.95 -11.91
N ASN A 166 -5.93 21.22 -10.94
CA ASN A 166 -7.35 21.43 -11.18
C ASN A 166 -7.57 22.60 -12.15
N VAL A 167 -8.40 22.37 -13.16
CA VAL A 167 -8.67 23.33 -14.24
C VAL A 167 -9.98 24.09 -14.09
N ILE A 168 -10.79 23.77 -13.06
CA ILE A 168 -12.12 24.36 -12.85
C ILE A 168 -12.19 25.28 -11.62
N CYS A 169 -11.20 25.21 -10.71
CA CYS A 169 -11.11 26.08 -9.56
C CYS A 169 -10.68 27.48 -10.02
N THR A 170 -11.48 28.48 -9.68
CA THR A 170 -11.32 29.87 -10.17
C THR A 170 -10.25 30.65 -9.40
N THR A 171 -9.91 30.25 -8.19
CA THR A 171 -8.81 30.83 -7.41
C THR A 171 -7.56 29.97 -7.47
N ARG A 172 -6.44 30.55 -7.04
CA ARG A 172 -5.18 29.84 -6.85
C ARG A 172 -5.36 28.70 -5.84
N VAL A 173 -4.81 27.54 -6.19
CA VAL A 173 -4.73 26.34 -5.37
C VAL A 173 -3.28 26.21 -4.87
N PRO A 174 -2.98 26.49 -3.59
CA PRO A 174 -1.62 26.81 -3.14
C PRO A 174 -0.67 25.62 -3.03
N HIS A 175 -1.18 24.41 -2.78
CA HIS A 175 -0.36 23.20 -2.62
C HIS A 175 -0.76 22.10 -3.62
N ARG A 176 0.05 21.04 -3.71
CA ARG A 176 -0.22 19.92 -4.62
C ARG A 176 -1.58 19.26 -4.37
N TYR A 177 -1.95 19.04 -3.10
CA TYR A 177 -3.26 18.57 -2.66
C TYR A 177 -3.75 19.38 -1.46
N ASN A 178 -5.00 19.83 -1.48
CA ASN A 178 -5.56 20.78 -0.51
C ASN A 178 -6.92 20.26 -0.06
N VAL A 179 -7.11 20.10 1.25
CA VAL A 179 -8.42 19.73 1.81
C VAL A 179 -9.39 20.90 1.63
N MET A 180 -10.58 20.64 1.10
CA MET A 180 -11.62 21.66 0.91
C MET A 180 -12.51 21.73 2.16
N SER A 181 -13.49 20.84 2.24
CA SER A 181 -14.45 20.72 3.34
C SER A 181 -15.16 19.37 3.25
N PHE A 182 -16.13 19.13 4.13
CA PHE A 182 -17.13 18.10 3.94
C PHE A 182 -18.29 18.62 3.08
N PHE A 183 -18.77 17.75 2.21
CA PHE A 183 -19.87 17.97 1.31
C PHE A 183 -20.90 16.85 1.47
N ARG A 184 -22.12 17.08 0.97
CA ARG A 184 -23.12 16.04 0.73
C ARG A 184 -23.28 15.82 -0.76
N VAL A 185 -23.69 14.62 -1.16
CA VAL A 185 -24.14 14.37 -2.52
C VAL A 185 -25.59 14.83 -2.64
N THR A 186 -25.89 15.74 -3.56
CA THR A 186 -27.28 16.18 -3.80
C THR A 186 -27.87 15.53 -5.05
N ASP A 187 -27.02 15.20 -6.03
CA ASP A 187 -27.48 14.65 -7.31
C ASP A 187 -26.44 13.76 -7.97
N ILE A 188 -26.96 12.76 -8.67
CA ILE A 188 -26.20 11.92 -9.60
C ILE A 188 -27.05 11.71 -10.85
N TRP A 189 -26.47 11.93 -12.02
CA TRP A 189 -27.14 11.73 -13.31
C TRP A 189 -26.20 11.17 -14.36
N TYR A 190 -26.76 10.62 -15.44
CA TYR A 190 -26.00 10.09 -16.56
C TYR A 190 -25.82 11.13 -17.66
N GLU A 191 -24.65 11.12 -18.29
CA GLU A 191 -24.34 11.88 -19.50
C GLU A 191 -23.87 10.94 -20.62
N LYS A 192 -24.25 11.24 -21.86
CA LYS A 192 -23.70 10.54 -23.02
C LYS A 192 -22.33 11.13 -23.35
N SER A 193 -21.32 10.28 -23.45
CA SER A 193 -19.93 10.63 -23.72
C SER A 193 -19.38 9.73 -24.83
N GLY A 194 -19.52 10.16 -26.08
CA GLY A 194 -19.18 9.34 -27.24
C GLY A 194 -20.07 8.08 -27.31
N PRO A 195 -19.49 6.86 -27.44
CA PRO A 195 -20.26 5.62 -27.48
C PRO A 195 -20.68 5.13 -26.08
N PHE A 196 -20.18 5.75 -25.01
CA PHE A 196 -20.39 5.31 -23.63
C PHE A 196 -21.25 6.29 -22.84
N THR A 197 -21.80 5.80 -21.74
CA THR A 197 -22.58 6.58 -20.77
C THR A 197 -21.76 6.81 -19.51
N GLY A 198 -21.38 8.06 -19.27
CA GLY A 198 -20.73 8.51 -18.04
C GLY A 198 -21.74 8.89 -16.97
N ALA A 199 -21.28 9.07 -15.74
CA ALA A 199 -22.08 9.62 -14.65
C ALA A 199 -21.44 10.89 -14.09
N LYS A 200 -22.28 11.83 -13.70
CA LYS A 200 -21.94 13.07 -13.02
C LYS A 200 -22.47 13.06 -11.60
N VAL A 201 -21.79 13.78 -10.72
CA VAL A 201 -22.16 13.94 -9.33
C VAL A 201 -22.07 15.40 -8.94
N ARG A 202 -23.09 15.88 -8.22
CA ARG A 202 -23.12 17.21 -7.59
C ARG A 202 -22.90 17.06 -6.09
N PHE A 203 -21.92 17.79 -5.60
CA PHE A 203 -21.61 17.96 -4.19
C PHE A 203 -22.00 19.36 -3.74
N GLU A 204 -22.54 19.45 -2.54
CA GLU A 204 -22.89 20.70 -1.87
C GLU A 204 -22.19 20.76 -0.52
N LYS A 205 -21.50 21.86 -0.22
CA LYS A 205 -20.79 22.03 1.04
C LYS A 205 -21.76 21.89 2.21
N LEU A 206 -21.37 21.16 3.26
CA LEU A 206 -22.26 20.95 4.41
C LEU A 206 -22.49 22.22 5.21
N ASP A 207 -21.42 22.96 5.44
CA ASP A 207 -21.43 24.22 6.19
C ASP A 207 -21.43 25.39 5.20
N LEU A 208 -22.63 25.89 4.91
CA LEU A 208 -22.87 26.99 3.98
C LEU A 208 -22.70 28.37 4.64
N GLU A 209 -22.59 28.42 5.97
CA GLU A 209 -22.43 29.67 6.73
C GLU A 209 -20.96 30.04 6.87
N SER A 210 -20.04 29.08 6.88
CA SER A 210 -18.61 29.38 6.75
C SER A 210 -18.24 29.74 5.32
N GLN A 211 -17.42 30.77 5.16
CA GLN A 211 -16.79 31.08 3.88
C GLN A 211 -15.80 29.97 3.51
N SER A 212 -15.81 29.56 2.25
CA SER A 212 -14.84 28.58 1.75
C SER A 212 -13.50 29.25 1.51
N TRP A 213 -12.41 28.62 1.97
CA TRP A 213 -11.08 29.21 1.84
C TRP A 213 -10.70 29.48 0.38
N TRP A 214 -11.21 28.69 -0.56
CA TRP A 214 -11.01 28.84 -2.01
C TRP A 214 -11.98 29.83 -2.68
N ALA A 215 -12.74 30.62 -1.91
CA ALA A 215 -13.47 31.75 -2.47
C ALA A 215 -12.48 32.87 -2.84
N ALA A 216 -12.80 33.66 -3.87
CA ALA A 216 -12.02 34.84 -4.21
C ALA A 216 -12.21 35.93 -3.15
N LYS A 217 -11.17 36.75 -2.90
CA LYS A 217 -11.18 37.79 -1.84
C LYS A 217 -12.29 38.84 -1.97
N ASN A 218 -12.84 39.01 -3.17
CA ASN A 218 -13.91 39.95 -3.49
C ASN A 218 -15.32 39.34 -3.36
N VAL A 219 -15.44 38.07 -2.94
CA VAL A 219 -16.73 37.44 -2.68
C VAL A 219 -17.16 37.78 -1.25
N ASP A 220 -18.37 38.30 -1.11
CA ASP A 220 -18.95 38.63 0.19
C ASP A 220 -19.06 37.40 1.10
N VAL A 221 -19.11 37.64 2.40
CA VAL A 221 -19.33 36.59 3.41
C VAL A 221 -20.70 35.95 3.13
N PRO A 222 -20.82 34.61 3.17
CA PRO A 222 -22.09 33.95 2.91
C PRO A 222 -23.15 34.41 3.91
N ILE A 223 -24.29 34.88 3.42
CA ILE A 223 -25.46 35.15 4.27
C ILE A 223 -26.10 33.81 4.71
N PRO A 224 -26.75 33.76 5.89
CA PRO A 224 -27.44 32.56 6.38
C PRO A 224 -28.40 32.00 5.35
N VAL A 225 -28.51 30.67 5.25
CA VAL A 225 -29.33 30.00 4.23
C VAL A 225 -30.80 30.42 4.32
N SER A 226 -31.29 30.69 5.53
CA SER A 226 -32.65 31.19 5.79
C SER A 226 -32.93 32.57 5.19
N GLU A 227 -31.90 33.37 4.96
CA GLU A 227 -31.99 34.75 4.46
C GLU A 227 -31.75 34.84 2.95
N ARG A 228 -31.40 33.72 2.30
CA ARG A 228 -31.12 33.67 0.86
C ARG A 228 -32.40 33.67 0.05
N SER A 229 -32.74 34.83 -0.52
CA SER A 229 -33.86 34.97 -1.47
C SER A 229 -33.62 34.29 -2.83
N ASP A 230 -32.40 33.82 -3.10
CA ASP A 230 -31.99 33.28 -4.39
C ASP A 230 -31.91 31.74 -4.45
N ALA A 231 -32.18 31.06 -3.33
CA ALA A 231 -32.31 29.61 -3.30
C ALA A 231 -33.55 29.17 -4.11
N LYS A 232 -33.32 28.48 -5.23
CA LYS A 232 -34.40 28.05 -6.13
C LYS A 232 -34.82 26.62 -5.85
N ALA A 233 -36.13 26.37 -5.91
CA ALA A 233 -36.68 25.02 -5.90
C ALA A 233 -36.16 24.21 -7.10
N PRO A 234 -35.96 22.88 -6.93
CA PRO A 234 -35.54 22.02 -8.03
C PRO A 234 -36.58 22.00 -9.15
N VAL A 235 -36.12 22.13 -10.39
CA VAL A 235 -36.96 21.92 -11.58
C VAL A 235 -36.87 20.45 -11.96
N LEU A 236 -37.90 19.68 -11.62
CA LEU A 236 -37.99 18.23 -11.77
C LEU A 236 -39.16 17.77 -12.67
N PRO A 237 -39.12 18.02 -13.99
CA PRO A 237 -40.15 17.50 -14.89
C PRO A 237 -40.19 15.97 -14.89
N THR A 238 -41.40 15.43 -15.07
CA THR A 238 -41.63 13.98 -15.26
C THR A 238 -41.46 13.64 -16.74
N CYS A 239 -40.64 12.64 -17.04
CA CYS A 239 -40.46 12.20 -18.42
C CYS A 239 -41.72 11.51 -18.95
N PRO A 240 -42.27 11.91 -20.11
CA PRO A 240 -43.48 11.28 -20.65
C PRO A 240 -43.27 9.83 -21.12
N GLU A 241 -42.02 9.39 -21.32
CA GLU A 241 -41.70 8.06 -21.84
C GLU A 241 -41.47 7.03 -20.72
N CYS A 242 -40.61 7.35 -19.75
CA CYS A 242 -40.31 6.43 -18.63
C CYS A 242 -41.05 6.76 -17.34
N LEU A 243 -41.80 7.87 -17.30
CA LEU A 243 -42.55 8.37 -16.13
C LEU A 243 -41.67 8.65 -14.90
N GLN A 244 -40.34 8.72 -15.08
CA GLN A 244 -39.40 9.04 -14.02
C GLN A 244 -39.13 10.55 -13.97
N LEU A 245 -38.89 11.06 -12.77
CA LEU A 245 -38.42 12.44 -12.54
C LEU A 245 -36.96 12.59 -12.99
N SER A 246 -36.65 13.75 -13.59
CA SER A 246 -35.29 14.12 -14.01
C SER A 246 -35.06 15.60 -13.80
N HIS A 247 -33.95 16.00 -13.17
CA HIS A 247 -33.60 17.40 -13.01
C HIS A 247 -33.36 18.10 -14.34
N GLN A 248 -33.76 19.36 -14.45
CA GLN A 248 -33.26 20.25 -15.49
C GLN A 248 -31.84 20.71 -15.14
N VAL A 249 -30.84 19.93 -15.56
CA VAL A 249 -29.42 20.21 -15.26
C VAL A 249 -28.86 21.34 -16.13
N TYR A 250 -29.31 21.45 -17.38
CA TYR A 250 -28.71 22.37 -18.37
C TYR A 250 -29.60 23.57 -18.69
N ALA A 251 -28.97 24.71 -18.98
CA ALA A 251 -29.64 25.96 -19.30
C ALA A 251 -30.37 25.91 -20.64
N GLN A 252 -29.84 25.14 -21.59
CA GLN A 252 -30.36 24.99 -22.96
C GLN A 252 -31.75 24.33 -23.00
N GLY A 253 -32.09 23.53 -21.99
CA GLY A 253 -33.39 22.89 -21.89
C GLY A 253 -33.38 21.61 -21.07
N TRP A 254 -34.57 21.08 -20.82
CA TRP A 254 -34.75 19.82 -20.11
C TRP A 254 -34.59 18.61 -21.04
N MET A 255 -34.01 17.52 -20.52
CA MET A 255 -33.93 16.22 -21.16
C MET A 255 -34.01 15.09 -20.11
N CYS A 256 -34.39 13.89 -20.53
CA CYS A 256 -34.38 12.73 -19.63
C CYS A 256 -32.94 12.25 -19.41
N LEU A 257 -32.52 12.17 -18.14
CA LEU A 257 -31.18 11.72 -17.73
C LEU A 257 -31.17 10.28 -17.16
N LYS A 258 -32.25 9.52 -17.40
CA LYS A 258 -32.33 8.09 -17.06
C LYS A 258 -31.84 7.25 -18.22
N ARG A 259 -30.77 6.48 -18.01
CA ARG A 259 -30.06 5.73 -19.06
C ARG A 259 -30.94 4.73 -19.79
N GLU A 260 -31.89 4.11 -19.09
CA GLU A 260 -32.78 3.07 -19.61
C GLU A 260 -33.95 3.66 -20.43
N CYS A 261 -34.11 4.99 -20.45
CA CYS A 261 -35.20 5.64 -21.18
C CYS A 261 -34.89 5.76 -22.67
N LYS A 262 -35.88 5.52 -23.54
CA LYS A 262 -35.75 5.75 -24.98
C LYS A 262 -35.49 7.21 -25.35
N LYS A 263 -35.93 8.15 -24.51
CA LYS A 263 -35.67 9.59 -24.65
C LYS A 263 -34.40 10.04 -23.89
N PHE A 264 -33.56 9.11 -23.43
CA PHE A 264 -32.29 9.44 -22.79
C PHE A 264 -31.45 10.32 -23.70
N TRP A 265 -30.93 11.42 -23.14
CA TRP A 265 -30.03 12.33 -23.85
C TRP A 265 -30.63 12.93 -25.13
N THR A 266 -31.92 13.28 -25.10
CA THR A 266 -32.62 13.98 -26.19
C THR A 266 -33.32 15.23 -25.68
N MET A 267 -33.17 16.33 -26.41
CA MET A 267 -33.81 17.62 -26.11
C MET A 267 -34.73 17.98 -27.28
N ASN A 268 -36.01 18.22 -27.00
CA ASN A 268 -37.03 18.48 -28.05
C ASN A 268 -37.03 17.42 -29.17
N ASN A 269 -36.88 16.13 -28.81
CA ASN A 269 -36.76 14.99 -29.72
C ASN A 269 -35.57 15.06 -30.71
N ARG A 270 -34.54 15.85 -30.40
CA ARG A 270 -33.28 15.94 -31.16
C ARG A 270 -32.08 15.68 -30.25
N SER A 271 -30.91 15.45 -30.84
CA SER A 271 -29.66 15.44 -30.11
C SER A 271 -29.43 16.81 -29.45
N PRO A 272 -28.96 16.87 -28.19
CA PRO A 272 -28.67 18.13 -27.54
C PRO A 272 -27.52 18.87 -28.25
N PRO A 273 -27.42 20.20 -28.10
CA PRO A 273 -26.24 20.96 -28.53
C PRO A 273 -24.96 20.38 -27.92
N THR A 274 -23.83 20.54 -28.62
CA THR A 274 -22.53 20.07 -28.13
C THR A 274 -22.12 20.84 -26.87
N GLU A 275 -22.28 22.16 -26.91
CA GLU A 275 -22.03 23.06 -25.79
C GLU A 275 -23.24 23.13 -24.85
N LEU A 276 -23.07 22.61 -23.64
CA LEU A 276 -24.07 22.64 -22.58
C LEU A 276 -23.52 23.33 -21.33
N THR A 277 -24.30 24.25 -20.77
CA THR A 277 -23.96 24.97 -19.55
C THR A 277 -24.96 24.64 -18.45
N PHE A 278 -24.51 24.61 -17.19
CA PHE A 278 -25.41 24.35 -16.07
C PHE A 278 -26.49 25.42 -15.94
N ALA A 279 -27.72 24.98 -15.67
CA ALA A 279 -28.81 25.90 -15.43
C ALA A 279 -28.58 26.69 -14.13
N PRO A 280 -28.79 28.02 -14.10
CA PRO A 280 -28.57 28.82 -12.89
C PRO A 280 -29.39 28.34 -11.67
N HIS A 281 -30.60 27.83 -11.89
CA HIS A 281 -31.42 27.28 -10.80
C HIS A 281 -30.85 25.98 -10.23
N PHE A 282 -30.17 25.16 -11.04
CA PHE A 282 -29.55 23.91 -10.60
C PHE A 282 -28.28 24.19 -9.78
N LEU A 283 -27.49 25.20 -10.16
CA LEU A 283 -26.33 25.65 -9.37
C LEU A 283 -26.77 26.29 -8.04
N LYS A 284 -27.85 27.08 -8.04
CA LYS A 284 -28.39 27.76 -6.85
C LYS A 284 -29.29 26.91 -5.95
N MET A 285 -29.60 25.69 -6.35
CA MET A 285 -30.38 24.76 -5.51
C MET A 285 -29.62 24.48 -4.20
N ARG A 286 -30.29 24.52 -3.06
CA ARG A 286 -29.73 24.15 -1.74
C ARG A 286 -30.62 23.11 -1.08
N ARG A 287 -30.06 22.00 -0.60
CA ARG A 287 -30.83 20.94 0.02
C ARG A 287 -31.17 21.32 1.45
N GLN A 288 -32.46 21.46 1.76
CA GLN A 288 -32.91 21.60 3.15
C GLN A 288 -32.95 20.22 3.80
N ALA A 289 -32.08 19.97 4.77
CA ALA A 289 -32.07 18.76 5.58
C ALA A 289 -32.39 19.14 7.04
N PRO A 290 -33.56 18.77 7.58
CA PRO A 290 -33.96 19.15 8.95
C PRO A 290 -33.00 18.60 10.03
N CYS A 291 -32.40 17.44 9.77
CA CYS A 291 -31.39 16.83 10.63
C CYS A 291 -30.25 16.29 9.74
N PRO A 292 -29.30 17.14 9.32
CA PRO A 292 -28.23 16.71 8.43
C PRO A 292 -27.32 15.69 9.13
N MET A 293 -26.95 14.62 8.45
CA MET A 293 -25.94 13.70 8.99
C MET A 293 -24.62 14.43 9.20
N ARG A 294 -23.97 14.16 10.32
CA ARG A 294 -22.65 14.72 10.63
C ARG A 294 -21.54 13.77 10.17
N PRO A 295 -20.38 14.31 9.73
CA PRO A 295 -19.24 13.48 9.38
C PRO A 295 -18.79 12.61 10.56
N GLN A 296 -18.44 11.34 10.29
CA GLN A 296 -17.91 10.43 11.32
C GLN A 296 -16.52 10.85 11.83
N HIS A 297 -15.77 11.60 11.02
CA HIS A 297 -14.41 12.02 11.31
C HIS A 297 -14.31 13.54 11.25
N SER A 298 -13.43 14.13 12.06
CA SER A 298 -13.02 15.52 11.88
C SER A 298 -12.39 15.72 10.51
N LEU A 299 -12.59 16.91 9.93
CA LEU A 299 -12.01 17.25 8.62
C LEU A 299 -10.48 17.18 8.68
N VAL A 300 -9.93 17.71 9.76
CA VAL A 300 -8.52 17.63 10.14
C VAL A 300 -8.45 16.95 11.50
N PRO A 301 -7.96 15.69 11.58
CA PRO A 301 -7.81 15.01 12.86
C PRO A 301 -6.59 15.53 13.62
N ASP A 302 -6.74 15.76 14.92
CA ASP A 302 -5.62 16.02 15.82
C ASP A 302 -5.22 14.73 16.53
N LEU A 303 -4.43 13.90 15.84
CA LEU A 303 -3.94 12.65 16.43
C LEU A 303 -3.07 12.94 17.67
N LEU A 304 -2.25 13.99 17.65
CA LEU A 304 -1.30 14.29 18.73
C LEU A 304 -2.02 14.59 20.06
N ALA A 305 -3.14 15.31 20.01
CA ALA A 305 -3.96 15.58 21.20
C ALA A 305 -4.60 14.32 21.81
N THR A 306 -4.72 13.23 21.05
CA THR A 306 -5.32 11.97 21.51
C THR A 306 -4.29 10.95 22.03
N LEU A 307 -2.98 11.22 21.87
CA LEU A 307 -1.95 10.31 22.34
C LEU A 307 -1.83 10.44 23.87
N PRO A 308 -2.03 9.36 24.64
CA PRO A 308 -1.93 9.42 26.10
C PRO A 308 -0.50 9.74 26.53
N GLN A 309 -0.36 10.64 27.49
CA GLN A 309 0.93 10.93 28.11
C GLN A 309 1.46 9.74 28.94
N ASP A 310 0.56 8.88 29.45
CA ASP A 310 0.88 7.69 30.26
C ASP A 310 0.40 6.37 29.62
N SER A 311 1.28 5.80 28.78
CA SER A 311 1.81 4.42 28.83
C SER A 311 0.91 3.16 28.91
N ARG A 312 -0.37 3.18 28.49
CA ARG A 312 -1.11 1.90 28.25
C ARG A 312 -1.54 1.63 26.81
N ILE A 313 -1.59 2.64 25.95
CA ILE A 313 -1.69 2.38 24.51
C ILE A 313 -0.30 1.98 24.06
N SER A 314 -0.19 0.76 23.53
CA SER A 314 1.05 0.28 22.94
C SER A 314 1.53 1.32 21.92
N ILE A 315 2.71 1.91 22.15
CA ILE A 315 3.36 2.83 21.21
C ILE A 315 3.61 2.19 19.83
N THR A 316 3.38 0.88 19.73
CA THR A 316 3.49 0.11 18.50
C THR A 316 2.12 -0.25 17.91
N ALA A 317 1.03 0.23 18.50
CA ALA A 317 -0.32 0.06 17.99
C ALA A 317 -0.48 0.62 16.58
N ARG A 318 -1.43 0.07 15.83
CA ARG A 318 -1.66 0.42 14.42
C ARG A 318 -1.87 1.91 14.15
N VAL A 319 -2.39 2.66 15.12
CA VAL A 319 -2.60 4.11 15.04
C VAL A 319 -1.29 4.89 14.98
N MET A 320 -0.23 4.39 15.61
CA MET A 320 1.08 5.07 15.69
C MET A 320 1.84 5.09 14.37
N TRP A 321 1.35 4.37 13.36
CA TRP A 321 1.88 4.43 12.00
C TRP A 321 1.33 5.60 11.20
N LYS A 322 0.23 6.19 11.68
CA LYS A 322 -0.51 7.18 10.92
C LYS A 322 0.24 8.49 10.89
N GLY A 323 0.01 9.21 9.79
CA GLY A 323 0.48 10.56 9.65
C GLY A 323 -0.28 11.49 10.61
N ILE A 324 0.26 12.68 10.76
CA ILE A 324 -0.39 13.78 11.49
C ILE A 324 -0.64 14.93 10.52
N VAL A 325 -1.50 15.86 10.90
CA VAL A 325 -1.50 17.19 10.30
C VAL A 325 -0.65 18.10 11.19
N CYS A 326 0.35 18.76 10.61
CA CYS A 326 1.28 19.59 11.34
C CYS A 326 0.53 20.75 12.00
N PRO A 327 0.62 20.93 13.34
CA PRO A 327 -0.14 21.97 14.04
C PRO A 327 0.35 23.40 13.75
N ARG A 328 1.49 23.55 13.06
CA ARG A 328 2.08 24.87 12.74
C ARG A 328 1.81 25.33 11.31
N CYS A 329 1.74 24.42 10.35
CA CYS A 329 1.59 24.77 8.93
C CYS A 329 0.52 23.97 8.19
N ASN A 330 -0.26 23.12 8.88
CA ASN A 330 -1.34 22.32 8.33
C ASN A 330 -0.93 21.29 7.25
N ARG A 331 0.37 21.01 7.10
CA ARG A 331 0.84 19.96 6.20
C ARG A 331 0.54 18.58 6.77
N CYS A 332 0.02 17.67 5.97
CA CYS A 332 0.01 16.24 6.24
C CYS A 332 1.44 15.70 6.30
N VAL A 333 1.82 15.09 7.41
CA VAL A 333 3.17 14.54 7.63
C VAL A 333 3.04 13.05 7.87
N ALA A 334 3.61 12.23 6.99
CA ALA A 334 3.67 10.79 7.20
C ALA A 334 4.55 10.43 8.41
N ARG A 335 4.28 9.28 9.05
CA ARG A 335 5.19 8.71 10.06
C ARG A 335 6.41 8.13 9.35
N THR A 336 7.49 8.91 9.25
CA THR A 336 8.76 8.47 8.66
C THR A 336 9.78 8.04 9.71
N LEU A 337 9.80 8.69 10.88
CA LEU A 337 10.78 8.40 11.94
C LEU A 337 10.24 7.36 12.92
N TRP A 338 11.12 6.51 13.44
CA TRP A 338 10.77 5.52 14.46
C TRP A 338 10.21 6.16 15.72
N ASN A 339 10.82 7.24 16.19
CA ASN A 339 10.54 7.93 17.44
C ASN A 339 9.56 9.12 17.32
N GLY A 340 9.07 9.45 16.12
CA GLY A 340 8.19 10.60 16.02
C GLY A 340 7.79 11.01 14.61
N TRP A 341 7.36 12.27 14.51
CA TRP A 341 7.03 12.94 13.26
C TRP A 341 7.90 14.18 13.08
N SER A 342 8.28 14.46 11.84
CA SER A 342 9.05 15.63 11.47
C SER A 342 8.48 16.27 10.21
N CYS A 343 8.01 17.51 10.32
CA CYS A 343 7.63 18.35 9.19
C CYS A 343 8.89 19.02 8.63
N ALA A 344 9.74 18.25 7.95
CA ALA A 344 11.07 18.70 7.50
C ALA A 344 10.99 19.89 6.53
N LYS A 345 11.87 20.89 6.72
CA LYS A 345 11.95 22.06 5.84
C LYS A 345 12.33 21.69 4.40
N GLU A 346 13.21 20.70 4.25
CA GLU A 346 13.69 20.18 2.95
C GLU A 346 12.54 19.64 2.08
N ASP A 347 11.51 19.06 2.68
CA ASP A 347 10.34 18.60 1.95
C ASP A 347 9.26 19.70 1.80
N GLY A 348 9.54 20.97 2.12
CA GLY A 348 8.57 22.08 2.10
C GLY A 348 7.75 22.24 3.39
N GLY A 349 8.21 21.68 4.51
CA GLY A 349 7.59 21.83 5.84
C GLY A 349 8.07 23.04 6.63
N CYS A 350 7.53 23.22 7.85
CA CYS A 350 7.88 24.35 8.73
C CYS A 350 9.01 24.06 9.74
N GLY A 351 9.53 22.84 9.77
CA GLY A 351 10.53 22.38 10.74
C GLY A 351 9.95 21.89 12.08
N PHE A 352 8.62 21.76 12.20
CA PHE A 352 8.00 21.16 13.38
C PHE A 352 8.49 19.72 13.60
N LYS A 353 8.79 19.38 14.85
CA LYS A 353 9.13 18.02 15.26
C LYS A 353 8.30 17.65 16.48
N HIS A 354 7.73 16.44 16.47
CA HIS A 354 7.16 15.79 17.63
C HIS A 354 7.91 14.48 17.81
N ILE A 355 9.01 14.54 18.55
CA ILE A 355 9.86 13.40 18.86
C ILE A 355 9.60 13.03 20.30
N ASN A 356 9.10 11.82 20.51
CA ASN A 356 9.00 11.26 21.85
C ASN A 356 10.15 10.26 21.97
N LEU A 357 11.11 10.57 22.84
CA LEU A 357 12.18 9.65 23.18
C LEU A 357 11.57 8.33 23.68
N PRO A 358 12.17 7.20 23.33
CA PRO A 358 11.47 5.93 23.31
C PRO A 358 10.93 5.48 24.67
N VAL A 359 9.69 5.00 24.64
CA VAL A 359 9.04 4.37 25.78
C VAL A 359 9.56 2.94 25.92
N SER A 360 9.95 2.55 27.13
CA SER A 360 10.32 1.18 27.45
C SER A 360 9.11 0.27 27.24
N VAL A 361 9.12 -0.51 26.15
CA VAL A 361 8.15 -1.60 25.95
C VAL A 361 8.64 -2.79 26.74
N ASP A 362 7.82 -3.28 27.67
CA ASP A 362 8.13 -4.52 28.38
C ASP A 362 8.05 -5.70 27.41
N LEU A 363 9.12 -6.50 27.31
CA LEU A 363 9.15 -7.72 26.51
C LEU A 363 8.02 -8.68 26.88
N ARG A 364 7.58 -8.70 28.15
CA ARG A 364 6.45 -9.52 28.60
C ARG A 364 5.13 -9.11 27.96
N SER A 365 4.96 -7.83 27.65
CA SER A 365 3.77 -7.33 26.92
C SER A 365 3.74 -7.78 25.46
N ILE A 366 4.88 -8.18 24.91
CA ILE A 366 5.05 -8.60 23.52
C ILE A 366 5.01 -10.12 23.37
N ILE A 367 5.55 -10.86 24.33
CA ILE A 367 5.53 -12.32 24.35
C ILE A 367 4.39 -12.80 25.25
N SER A 368 3.31 -13.29 24.66
CA SER A 368 2.09 -13.71 25.35
C SER A 368 2.12 -15.14 25.90
N ASP A 369 3.15 -15.93 25.60
CA ASP A 369 3.28 -17.32 26.05
C ASP A 369 3.37 -17.42 27.58
N PHE A 370 3.13 -18.60 28.17
CA PHE A 370 3.30 -18.77 29.63
C PHE A 370 4.74 -18.49 30.07
N GLU A 371 5.73 -18.91 29.27
CA GLU A 371 7.15 -18.62 29.46
C GLU A 371 7.66 -17.68 28.34
N MET A 372 8.59 -16.77 28.65
CA MET A 372 9.17 -15.83 27.66
C MET A 372 10.22 -16.48 26.72
N GLY A 373 10.24 -17.80 26.64
CA GLY A 373 11.21 -18.61 25.90
C GLY A 373 11.14 -20.06 26.37
N ALA A 374 11.72 -20.98 25.60
CA ALA A 374 11.80 -22.38 26.03
C ALA A 374 12.80 -22.55 27.19
N THR A 375 12.42 -23.27 28.24
CA THR A 375 13.34 -23.68 29.32
C THR A 375 14.42 -24.65 28.84
N GLY A 376 14.07 -25.57 27.93
CA GLY A 376 15.01 -26.44 27.23
C GLY A 376 15.12 -26.09 25.73
N HIS A 377 15.38 -27.11 24.90
CA HIS A 377 15.33 -26.94 23.45
C HIS A 377 13.88 -26.87 22.96
N ARG A 378 13.52 -25.78 22.29
CA ARG A 378 12.17 -25.61 21.72
C ARG A 378 11.87 -26.73 20.72
N TYR A 379 10.71 -27.36 20.86
CA TYR A 379 10.18 -28.23 19.81
C TYR A 379 9.47 -27.38 18.76
N LEU A 380 9.99 -27.39 17.54
CA LEU A 380 9.35 -26.72 16.42
C LEU A 380 8.33 -27.67 15.80
N VAL A 381 7.05 -27.35 15.95
CA VAL A 381 5.93 -28.05 15.30
C VAL A 381 6.04 -27.82 13.81
N GLY A 382 6.50 -28.84 13.06
CA GLY A 382 6.55 -28.76 11.61
C GLY A 382 5.14 -28.87 11.04
N ASN A 383 4.67 -27.85 10.33
CA ASN A 383 3.67 -28.08 9.30
C ASN A 383 4.29 -29.03 8.26
N GLU A 384 3.49 -29.97 7.72
CA GLU A 384 3.86 -31.08 6.83
C GLU A 384 4.56 -30.70 5.50
N LEU A 385 5.15 -29.49 5.38
CA LEU A 385 5.54 -28.87 4.11
C LEU A 385 7.03 -28.98 3.73
N VAL A 386 7.96 -29.43 4.59
CA VAL A 386 9.34 -29.82 4.18
C VAL A 386 9.85 -30.99 5.02
N CYS A 387 10.55 -31.93 4.38
CA CYS A 387 11.47 -32.85 5.05
C CYS A 387 12.59 -32.06 5.73
N ARG A 388 12.44 -31.76 7.03
CA ARG A 388 13.55 -31.38 7.90
C ARG A 388 14.66 -32.41 7.71
N SER A 389 15.83 -31.99 7.22
CA SER A 389 16.89 -32.92 6.80
C SER A 389 17.73 -33.38 7.97
N ARG A 390 18.00 -32.49 8.95
CA ARG A 390 18.85 -32.79 10.11
C ARG A 390 18.51 -31.90 11.30
N VAL A 391 18.65 -32.46 12.51
CA VAL A 391 18.63 -31.71 13.77
C VAL A 391 19.98 -31.84 14.46
N GLN A 392 20.50 -30.75 15.00
CA GLN A 392 21.69 -30.72 15.85
C GLN A 392 21.41 -29.91 17.12
N TYR A 393 22.22 -30.13 18.15
CA TYR A 393 22.12 -29.41 19.42
C TYR A 393 23.47 -28.81 19.75
N LEU A 394 23.49 -27.51 20.05
CA LEU A 394 24.67 -26.76 20.48
C LEU A 394 24.37 -26.14 21.85
N LYS A 395 24.58 -26.91 22.93
CA LYS A 395 24.32 -26.54 24.33
C LYS A 395 22.95 -25.92 24.58
N ASN A 396 22.79 -24.62 24.36
CA ASN A 396 21.54 -23.87 24.54
C ASN A 396 20.76 -23.59 23.24
N TYR A 397 21.30 -23.95 22.08
CA TYR A 397 20.62 -23.89 20.79
C TYR A 397 20.21 -25.26 20.28
N ARG A 398 19.07 -25.30 19.60
CA ARG A 398 18.69 -26.39 18.70
C ARG A 398 18.76 -25.88 17.27
N LEU A 399 19.40 -26.64 16.39
CA LEU A 399 19.59 -26.30 14.99
C LEU A 399 18.73 -27.25 14.15
N ASP A 400 17.72 -26.70 13.48
CA ASP A 400 16.92 -27.43 12.49
C ASP A 400 17.37 -27.01 11.09
N MET A 401 17.90 -27.98 10.32
CA MET A 401 18.36 -27.78 8.95
C MET A 401 17.31 -28.25 7.94
N PHE A 402 17.13 -27.45 6.90
CA PHE A 402 16.19 -27.65 5.81
C PHE A 402 16.96 -27.62 4.50
N ASP A 403 16.96 -28.74 3.79
CA ASP A 403 17.49 -28.84 2.44
C ASP A 403 16.38 -28.43 1.45
N LEU A 404 16.61 -27.33 0.72
CA LEU A 404 15.70 -26.81 -0.29
C LEU A 404 16.08 -27.29 -1.71
N GLY A 405 17.07 -28.17 -1.82
CA GLY A 405 17.63 -28.72 -3.05
C GLY A 405 18.65 -27.80 -3.71
N MET A 406 19.45 -28.33 -4.64
CA MET A 406 20.43 -27.59 -5.45
C MET A 406 21.48 -26.81 -4.62
N GLY A 407 21.91 -27.38 -3.50
CA GLY A 407 22.90 -26.77 -2.60
C GLY A 407 22.34 -25.63 -1.74
N ASN A 408 21.02 -25.47 -1.67
CA ASN A 408 20.37 -24.43 -0.87
C ASN A 408 19.99 -24.99 0.50
N ILE A 409 20.63 -24.49 1.55
CA ILE A 409 20.42 -24.94 2.92
C ILE A 409 19.90 -23.76 3.74
N MET A 410 18.89 -24.04 4.56
CA MET A 410 18.45 -23.10 5.59
C MET A 410 18.59 -23.75 6.96
N THR A 411 19.18 -23.04 7.91
CA THR A 411 19.39 -23.49 9.28
C THR A 411 18.69 -22.55 10.25
N HIS A 412 17.77 -23.08 11.05
CA HIS A 412 17.08 -22.34 12.11
C HIS A 412 17.71 -22.70 13.46
N PHE A 413 18.31 -21.70 14.11
CA PHE A 413 18.82 -21.76 15.47
C PHE A 413 17.72 -21.33 16.42
N ALA A 414 17.07 -22.29 17.08
CA ALA A 414 16.09 -22.03 18.12
C ALA A 414 16.79 -21.77 19.47
N ALA A 415 16.62 -20.56 19.99
CA ALA A 415 17.20 -20.14 21.27
C ALA A 415 16.32 -20.54 22.47
N ASN A 416 16.95 -20.76 23.61
CA ASN A 416 16.28 -20.99 24.89
C ASN A 416 16.36 -19.76 25.83
N THR A 417 15.73 -19.88 27.00
CA THR A 417 15.72 -18.80 27.99
C THR A 417 17.09 -18.44 28.54
N THR A 418 18.03 -19.39 28.62
CA THR A 418 19.42 -19.13 29.04
C THR A 418 20.09 -18.16 28.08
N ILE A 419 19.99 -18.43 26.78
CA ILE A 419 20.49 -17.53 25.73
C ILE A 419 19.80 -16.18 25.78
N ASN A 420 18.48 -16.16 25.95
CA ASN A 420 17.72 -14.91 25.93
C ASN A 420 18.07 -13.99 27.12
N LYS A 421 18.27 -14.57 28.31
CA LYS A 421 18.49 -13.85 29.58
C LYS A 421 19.95 -13.48 29.87
N ARG A 422 20.92 -14.09 29.19
CA ARG A 422 22.34 -13.78 29.44
C ARG A 422 22.63 -12.30 29.27
N GLU A 423 23.66 -11.81 29.93
CA GLU A 423 24.14 -10.44 29.75
C GLU A 423 24.52 -10.19 28.28
N GLY A 424 24.02 -9.10 27.71
CA GLY A 424 24.15 -8.81 26.29
C GLY A 424 23.37 -9.77 25.38
N GLY A 425 22.41 -10.50 25.95
CA GLY A 425 21.51 -11.41 25.26
C GLY A 425 20.38 -10.71 24.48
N PRO A 426 19.55 -11.49 23.76
CA PRO A 426 18.33 -11.04 23.12
C PRO A 426 17.43 -10.14 24.00
N ASN A 427 17.28 -10.41 25.30
CA ASN A 427 16.48 -9.55 26.19
C ASN A 427 17.05 -8.13 26.29
N ASP A 428 18.38 -8.02 26.45
CA ASP A 428 19.07 -6.73 26.52
C ASP A 428 19.02 -6.00 25.18
N LEU A 429 19.22 -6.74 24.09
CA LEU A 429 19.12 -6.24 22.73
C LEU A 429 17.73 -5.67 22.45
N PHE A 430 16.65 -6.36 22.83
CA PHE A 430 15.28 -5.86 22.69
C PHE A 430 15.07 -4.54 23.44
N ARG A 431 15.50 -4.48 24.71
CA ARG A 431 15.38 -3.27 25.53
C ARG A 431 16.11 -2.09 24.89
N LYS A 432 17.33 -2.29 24.42
CA LYS A 432 18.15 -1.26 23.76
C LYS A 432 17.57 -0.83 22.42
N LEU A 433 17.09 -1.76 21.59
CA LEU A 433 16.37 -1.44 20.35
C LEU A 433 15.10 -0.63 20.59
N CYS A 434 14.44 -0.85 21.73
CA CYS A 434 13.31 -0.03 22.13
C CYS A 434 13.77 1.36 22.58
N THR A 435 14.80 1.47 23.42
CA THR A 435 15.16 2.67 24.20
C THR A 435 16.27 3.55 23.62
N GLU A 436 17.01 3.09 22.62
CA GLU A 436 18.09 3.85 21.97
C GLU A 436 17.66 4.24 20.54
N ASP A 437 17.89 5.50 20.15
CA ASP A 437 17.62 5.95 18.77
C ASP A 437 18.77 5.55 17.84
N ILE A 438 18.62 4.40 17.19
CA ILE A 438 19.57 3.92 16.19
C ILE A 438 19.34 4.50 14.79
N GLY A 439 18.39 5.42 14.62
CA GLY A 439 18.09 6.05 13.33
C GLY A 439 17.14 5.27 12.42
N LEU A 440 16.30 4.40 12.99
CA LEU A 440 15.27 3.68 12.24
C LEU A 440 14.32 4.69 11.55
N LYS A 441 14.21 4.60 10.22
CA LYS A 441 13.29 5.42 9.41
C LYS A 441 12.58 4.58 8.34
N ARG A 442 11.38 5.00 7.94
CA ARG A 442 10.71 4.50 6.72
C ARG A 442 11.24 5.28 5.53
N HIS A 443 11.51 4.58 4.44
CA HIS A 443 12.18 5.15 3.28
C HIS A 443 11.24 5.22 2.08
N LYS A 444 11.41 6.21 1.20
CA LYS A 444 10.62 6.34 -0.04
C LYS A 444 11.02 5.22 -1.01
N LEU A 445 10.04 4.48 -1.53
CA LEU A 445 10.28 3.46 -2.55
C LEU A 445 10.72 4.11 -3.86
N GLN A 446 11.85 3.66 -4.44
CA GLN A 446 12.36 4.20 -5.71
C GLN A 446 11.45 3.87 -6.89
N ALA A 447 10.92 2.64 -6.93
CA ALA A 447 10.02 2.16 -7.97
C ALA A 447 8.62 1.90 -7.41
N SER A 448 7.85 2.98 -7.18
CA SER A 448 6.42 2.87 -6.84
C SER A 448 5.54 3.47 -7.94
N VAL A 449 4.37 2.86 -8.16
CA VAL A 449 3.32 3.42 -9.03
C VAL A 449 2.82 4.76 -8.47
N VAL A 450 2.90 4.95 -7.15
CA VAL A 450 2.49 6.19 -6.47
C VAL A 450 3.72 6.85 -5.89
N GLN A 451 4.07 8.01 -6.43
CA GLN A 451 5.16 8.83 -5.92
C GLN A 451 4.96 9.15 -4.43
N GLY A 452 6.04 9.11 -3.65
CA GLY A 452 6.01 9.35 -2.20
C GLY A 452 5.68 8.12 -1.34
N THR A 453 5.44 6.95 -1.95
CA THR A 453 5.15 5.73 -1.18
C THR A 453 6.33 5.35 -0.30
N LEU A 454 6.08 5.12 0.98
CA LEU A 454 7.09 4.68 1.95
C LEU A 454 7.11 3.15 2.10
N THR A 455 8.24 2.59 2.54
CA THR A 455 8.33 1.21 3.05
C THR A 455 7.29 0.99 4.16
N SER A 456 6.85 -0.25 4.37
CA SER A 456 5.97 -0.53 5.51
C SER A 456 6.73 -0.53 6.83
N HIS A 457 7.93 -1.14 6.85
CA HIS A 457 8.80 -1.26 8.02
C HIS A 457 9.76 -0.06 8.12
N PHE A 458 10.31 0.14 9.32
CA PHE A 458 11.44 1.04 9.54
C PHE A 458 12.75 0.29 9.30
N ALA A 459 13.75 0.96 8.73
CA ALA A 459 15.03 0.37 8.42
C ALA A 459 16.18 1.33 8.74
N VAL A 460 17.30 0.77 9.20
CA VAL A 460 18.61 1.42 9.25
C VAL A 460 19.66 0.39 8.85
N ASN A 461 20.68 0.83 8.12
CA ASN A 461 21.76 -0.02 7.65
C ASN A 461 23.11 0.45 8.21
N PHE A 462 23.97 -0.51 8.57
CA PHE A 462 25.34 -0.25 9.01
C PHE A 462 26.33 -1.04 8.17
N GLY A 463 27.52 -0.48 7.94
CA GLY A 463 28.57 -1.07 7.12
C GLY A 463 28.40 -0.79 5.64
N MET A 464 28.54 -1.83 4.80
CA MET A 464 28.41 -1.71 3.35
C MET A 464 27.02 -1.20 2.94
N PRO A 465 26.92 -0.22 2.03
CA PRO A 465 25.66 0.19 1.45
C PRO A 465 24.99 -0.98 0.75
N TYR A 466 23.82 -1.34 1.25
CA TYR A 466 23.00 -2.40 0.67
C TYR A 466 21.81 -1.79 -0.08
N LYS A 467 21.65 -2.19 -1.35
CA LYS A 467 20.63 -1.63 -2.25
C LYS A 467 19.49 -2.63 -2.47
N TYR A 468 18.66 -2.85 -1.44
CA TYR A 468 17.42 -3.61 -1.59
C TYR A 468 16.23 -2.67 -1.81
N ILE A 469 15.70 -2.60 -3.05
CA ILE A 469 14.49 -1.87 -3.51
C ILE A 469 14.42 -0.35 -3.19
N VAL A 470 15.22 0.13 -2.24
CA VAL A 470 15.27 1.46 -1.66
C VAL A 470 16.72 1.76 -1.28
N ALA A 471 17.19 2.98 -1.56
CA ALA A 471 18.46 3.43 -1.02
C ALA A 471 18.29 3.72 0.47
N VAL A 472 18.77 2.83 1.32
CA VAL A 472 18.93 3.11 2.76
C VAL A 472 20.33 3.69 2.93
N ASP A 473 20.43 4.93 3.40
CA ASP A 473 21.74 5.51 3.74
C ASP A 473 22.42 4.60 4.78
N SER A 474 23.58 4.04 4.43
CA SER A 474 24.36 3.21 5.35
C SER A 474 25.24 4.07 6.24
N ARG A 475 25.22 3.77 7.53
CA ARG A 475 26.12 4.36 8.54
C ARG A 475 27.39 3.53 8.67
N PRO A 476 28.53 4.15 9.04
CA PRO A 476 29.74 3.40 9.25
C PRO A 476 29.67 2.47 10.47
N PHE A 477 30.44 1.37 10.44
CA PHE A 477 30.51 0.49 11.63
C PHE A 477 31.12 1.18 12.85
N SER A 478 31.93 2.22 12.65
CA SER A 478 32.47 3.05 13.74
C SER A 478 31.40 3.85 14.49
N GLU A 479 30.23 4.07 13.89
CA GLU A 479 29.07 4.71 14.54
C GLU A 479 28.04 3.69 15.05
N THR A 480 28.29 2.38 14.83
CA THR A 480 27.37 1.34 15.24
C THR A 480 27.42 1.14 16.76
N PRO A 481 26.27 1.22 17.47
CA PRO A 481 26.22 0.92 18.89
C PRO A 481 26.74 -0.49 19.21
N SER A 482 27.46 -0.64 20.33
CA SER A 482 28.11 -1.90 20.73
C SER A 482 27.14 -3.08 20.85
N PHE A 483 25.87 -2.83 21.19
CA PHE A 483 24.86 -3.88 21.27
C PHE A 483 24.43 -4.43 19.90
N LEU A 484 24.52 -3.63 18.83
CA LEU A 484 24.31 -4.10 17.46
C LEU A 484 25.55 -4.86 16.94
N LEU A 485 26.76 -4.45 17.34
CA LEU A 485 27.98 -5.22 17.04
C LEU A 485 27.95 -6.61 17.71
N ARG A 486 27.44 -6.72 18.94
CA ARG A 486 27.15 -8.02 19.59
C ARG A 486 26.18 -8.89 18.79
N ALA A 487 25.15 -8.28 18.22
CA ALA A 487 24.20 -9.01 17.37
C ALA A 487 24.86 -9.49 16.06
N LEU A 488 25.69 -8.66 15.44
CA LEU A 488 26.48 -9.03 14.25
C LEU A 488 27.47 -10.17 14.56
N GLY A 489 28.11 -10.15 15.73
CA GLY A 489 28.96 -11.22 16.22
C GLY A 489 28.22 -12.56 16.35
N ARG A 490 27.01 -12.54 16.94
CA ARG A 490 26.13 -13.73 17.02
C ARG A 490 25.76 -14.29 15.65
N LEU A 491 25.41 -13.40 14.71
CA LEU A 491 25.06 -13.79 13.34
C LEU A 491 26.26 -14.38 12.61
N SER A 492 27.44 -13.78 12.77
CA SER A 492 28.67 -14.27 12.16
C SER A 492 29.07 -15.65 12.71
N TRP A 493 28.94 -15.86 14.02
CA TRP A 493 29.08 -17.18 14.63
C TRP A 493 28.08 -18.20 14.06
N ALA A 494 26.80 -17.83 13.91
CA ALA A 494 25.80 -18.73 13.33
C ALA A 494 26.13 -19.12 11.88
N VAL A 495 26.67 -18.18 11.10
CA VAL A 495 27.18 -18.45 9.74
C VAL A 495 28.37 -19.40 9.80
N MET A 496 29.36 -19.16 10.66
CA MET A 496 30.53 -20.05 10.84
C MET A 496 30.14 -21.48 11.22
N LYS A 497 29.08 -21.66 12.02
CA LYS A 497 28.57 -22.99 12.40
C LYS A 497 27.76 -23.68 11.31
N THR A 498 27.30 -22.94 10.30
CA THR A 498 26.42 -23.47 9.25
C THR A 498 27.15 -23.72 7.94
N VAL A 499 28.11 -22.85 7.58
CA VAL A 499 28.76 -22.83 6.27
C VAL A 499 30.15 -23.46 6.36
N PRO A 500 30.62 -24.22 5.35
CA PRO A 500 32.00 -24.72 5.33
C PRO A 500 33.02 -23.60 5.52
N PRO A 501 34.13 -23.81 6.24
CA PRO A 501 35.14 -22.77 6.47
C PRO A 501 35.70 -22.14 5.19
N THR A 502 35.75 -22.90 4.10
CA THR A 502 36.20 -22.45 2.77
C THR A 502 35.23 -21.50 2.08
N GLU A 503 33.95 -21.52 2.47
CA GLU A 503 32.87 -20.69 1.92
C GLU A 503 32.43 -19.59 2.89
N PHE A 504 33.03 -19.54 4.09
CA PHE A 504 32.74 -18.52 5.08
C PHE A 504 33.16 -17.15 4.55
N GLN A 505 32.18 -16.24 4.46
CA GLN A 505 32.39 -14.84 4.18
C GLN A 505 31.96 -14.04 5.39
N GLN A 506 32.90 -13.27 5.94
CA GLN A 506 32.67 -12.42 7.10
C GLN A 506 31.63 -11.34 6.74
N PRO A 507 30.44 -11.31 7.37
CA PRO A 507 29.46 -10.27 7.11
C PRO A 507 30.04 -8.86 7.27
N ASN A 508 29.75 -7.99 6.30
CA ASN A 508 30.21 -6.60 6.24
C ASN A 508 29.04 -5.61 6.13
N GLU A 509 27.81 -6.08 6.31
CA GLU A 509 26.59 -5.29 6.38
C GLU A 509 25.69 -5.80 7.52
N LEU A 510 24.98 -4.88 8.17
CA LEU A 510 23.94 -5.18 9.14
C LEU A 510 22.71 -4.28 8.89
N LEU A 511 21.66 -4.86 8.30
CA LEU A 511 20.36 -4.25 8.17
C LEU A 511 19.51 -4.52 9.40
N THR A 512 19.07 -3.46 10.08
CA THR A 512 18.11 -3.57 11.19
C THR A 512 16.75 -3.07 10.74
N LEU A 513 15.75 -3.95 10.86
CA LEU A 513 14.36 -3.67 10.53
C LEU A 513 13.49 -3.64 11.78
N GLY A 514 12.65 -2.61 11.92
CA GLY A 514 11.68 -2.44 12.99
C GLY A 514 10.23 -2.55 12.48
N TYR A 515 9.43 -3.33 13.20
CA TYR A 515 8.04 -3.64 12.86
C TYR A 515 7.12 -3.33 14.05
N PHE A 516 6.11 -2.52 13.78
CA PHE A 516 4.97 -2.30 14.69
C PHE A 516 3.80 -3.24 14.36
N GLU A 517 2.70 -3.13 15.11
CA GLU A 517 1.54 -4.02 15.05
C GLU A 517 0.92 -4.13 13.65
N LYS A 518 1.02 -5.30 13.02
CA LYS A 518 0.58 -5.64 11.63
C LYS A 518 1.54 -5.22 10.51
N MET A 519 2.74 -4.69 10.81
CA MET A 519 3.74 -4.39 9.77
C MET A 519 4.28 -5.71 9.26
N ALA A 520 4.37 -5.88 7.95
CA ALA A 520 4.91 -7.08 7.35
C ALA A 520 5.63 -6.76 6.05
N ILE A 521 6.52 -7.65 5.63
CA ILE A 521 7.07 -7.67 4.28
C ILE A 521 6.45 -8.88 3.58
N ASN A 522 5.82 -8.62 2.44
CA ASN A 522 5.32 -9.68 1.58
C ASN A 522 6.49 -10.47 0.96
N TYR A 523 6.18 -11.43 0.09
CA TYR A 523 7.21 -12.19 -0.59
C TYR A 523 8.25 -11.30 -1.30
N HIS A 524 9.52 -11.53 -0.96
CA HIS A 524 10.69 -10.86 -1.49
C HIS A 524 11.91 -11.80 -1.46
N ASP A 525 13.02 -11.37 -2.02
CA ASP A 525 14.29 -12.09 -1.99
C ASP A 525 15.44 -11.13 -1.67
N ASP A 526 16.50 -11.65 -1.08
CA ASP A 526 17.77 -10.94 -0.84
C ASP A 526 18.77 -11.31 -1.96
N GLY A 527 18.32 -11.28 -3.22
CA GLY A 527 19.03 -11.79 -4.38
C GLY A 527 19.66 -10.72 -5.27
N GLU A 528 20.11 -9.62 -4.69
CA GLU A 528 20.88 -8.60 -5.43
C GLU A 528 22.17 -9.19 -5.98
N ASP A 529 22.54 -8.76 -7.19
CA ASP A 529 23.73 -9.26 -7.90
C ASP A 529 25.05 -9.00 -7.14
N THR A 530 25.04 -8.10 -6.15
CA THR A 530 26.20 -7.73 -5.32
C THR A 530 26.31 -8.49 -4.00
N LEU A 531 25.38 -9.41 -3.70
CA LEU A 531 25.39 -10.17 -2.44
C LEU A 531 26.04 -11.54 -2.56
N GLY A 532 26.80 -11.91 -1.53
CA GLY A 532 27.27 -13.27 -1.33
C GLY A 532 26.12 -14.27 -1.08
N PRO A 533 26.39 -15.59 -1.09
CA PRO A 533 25.36 -16.63 -1.03
C PRO A 533 24.71 -16.78 0.35
N THR A 534 25.17 -16.06 1.38
CA THR A 534 24.77 -16.27 2.77
C THR A 534 24.07 -15.05 3.34
N VAL A 535 22.90 -15.29 3.93
CA VAL A 535 22.11 -14.29 4.67
C VAL A 535 21.79 -14.86 6.04
N ALA A 536 22.12 -14.12 7.11
CA ALA A 536 21.82 -14.52 8.47
C ALA A 536 20.92 -13.49 9.15
N THR A 537 19.83 -13.92 9.78
CA THR A 537 18.85 -13.02 10.43
C THR A 537 18.58 -13.42 11.86
N LEU A 538 18.61 -12.46 12.79
CA LEU A 538 18.28 -12.60 14.20
C LEU A 538 16.90 -11.98 14.46
N SER A 539 16.01 -12.74 15.11
CA SER A 539 14.63 -12.33 15.42
C SER A 539 14.49 -11.88 16.86
N ILE A 540 13.97 -10.67 17.09
CA ILE A 540 13.89 -10.03 18.41
C ILE A 540 12.49 -9.47 18.66
N GLY A 541 11.92 -9.66 19.85
CA GLY A 541 10.54 -9.25 20.18
C GLY A 541 9.50 -10.32 19.82
N ALA A 542 8.39 -9.89 19.21
CA ALA A 542 7.25 -10.74 18.91
C ALA A 542 7.62 -11.92 17.99
N PRO A 543 6.95 -13.08 18.15
CA PRO A 543 7.13 -14.19 17.23
C PRO A 543 6.69 -13.80 15.81
N ALA A 544 7.17 -14.52 14.80
CA ALA A 544 6.81 -14.30 13.41
C ALA A 544 6.81 -15.61 12.64
N THR A 545 5.96 -15.71 11.62
CA THR A 545 5.98 -16.84 10.68
C THR A 545 6.71 -16.42 9.42
N MET A 546 7.79 -17.14 9.10
CA MET A 546 8.54 -17.00 7.85
C MET A 546 8.13 -18.09 6.88
N LEU A 547 7.71 -17.72 5.68
CA LEU A 547 7.30 -18.64 4.62
C LEU A 547 8.22 -18.50 3.42
N ILE A 548 8.71 -19.63 2.89
CA ILE A 548 9.55 -19.68 1.68
C ILE A 548 8.78 -20.37 0.57
N ARG A 549 8.84 -19.82 -0.65
CA ARG A 549 8.25 -20.43 -1.85
C ARG A 549 9.09 -20.16 -3.09
N MET A 550 8.87 -20.96 -4.14
CA MET A 550 9.48 -20.71 -5.44
C MET A 550 8.90 -19.45 -6.09
N LYS A 551 9.76 -18.60 -6.67
CA LYS A 551 9.30 -17.38 -7.37
C LYS A 551 8.38 -17.75 -8.53
N GLY A 552 7.36 -16.93 -8.75
CA GLY A 552 6.35 -17.18 -9.78
C GLY A 552 6.91 -17.39 -11.20
N LYS A 553 8.05 -16.77 -11.53
CA LYS A 553 8.71 -16.91 -12.84
C LYS A 553 9.34 -18.31 -13.07
N TYR A 554 9.72 -19.02 -12.01
CA TYR A 554 10.25 -20.39 -12.09
C TYR A 554 9.19 -21.44 -11.80
N PHE A 555 8.17 -21.09 -11.02
CA PHE A 555 7.07 -21.99 -10.72
C PHE A 555 6.16 -22.23 -11.94
N ARG A 556 5.83 -21.18 -12.69
CA ARG A 556 4.86 -21.26 -13.79
C ARG A 556 5.43 -22.02 -14.99
N VAL A 557 4.54 -22.64 -15.75
CA VAL A 557 4.82 -23.10 -17.11
C VAL A 557 5.21 -21.86 -17.94
N PRO A 558 6.39 -21.83 -18.59
CA PRO A 558 6.81 -20.70 -19.41
C PRO A 558 5.85 -20.42 -20.57
N GLU A 559 5.60 -19.15 -20.86
CA GLU A 559 4.88 -18.72 -22.07
C GLU A 559 5.90 -18.54 -23.21
N PRO A 560 5.68 -19.11 -24.42
CA PRO A 560 6.62 -18.99 -25.54
C PRO A 560 6.74 -17.53 -26.00
N LYS A 561 7.97 -17.03 -26.18
CA LYS A 561 8.22 -15.72 -26.81
C LYS A 561 8.34 -15.82 -28.35
N LYS A 562 8.94 -16.91 -28.87
CA LYS A 562 8.99 -17.31 -30.29
C LYS A 562 9.20 -18.83 -30.38
N LYS A 563 8.50 -19.52 -31.29
CA LYS A 563 8.53 -21.00 -31.40
C LYS A 563 9.84 -21.61 -31.91
N ASN A 564 10.74 -20.79 -32.47
CA ASN A 564 12.00 -21.26 -33.06
C ASN A 564 13.22 -21.01 -32.17
N ILE A 565 13.02 -20.54 -30.94
CA ILE A 565 14.12 -20.32 -29.97
C ILE A 565 14.17 -21.53 -29.06
N ALA A 566 15.37 -22.08 -28.87
CA ALA A 566 15.64 -23.20 -27.95
C ALA A 566 14.93 -22.96 -26.60
N PRO A 567 14.20 -23.96 -26.07
CA PRO A 567 13.44 -23.77 -24.85
C PRO A 567 14.35 -23.51 -23.65
N ASN A 568 14.28 -22.30 -23.09
CA ASN A 568 14.89 -22.01 -21.78
C ASN A 568 13.96 -22.48 -20.65
N ASP A 569 13.44 -23.70 -20.75
CA ASP A 569 12.55 -24.29 -19.76
C ASP A 569 13.36 -24.91 -18.61
N LEU A 570 13.51 -24.12 -17.54
CA LEU A 570 14.15 -24.58 -16.30
C LEU A 570 13.11 -25.32 -15.43
N VAL A 571 13.20 -26.65 -15.40
CA VAL A 571 12.27 -27.52 -14.67
C VAL A 571 12.81 -27.82 -13.26
N LEU A 572 12.48 -26.94 -12.32
CA LEU A 572 12.88 -27.07 -10.91
C LEU A 572 11.98 -28.07 -10.15
N PRO A 573 12.50 -28.80 -9.15
CA PRO A 573 11.68 -29.60 -8.24
C PRO A 573 10.55 -28.79 -7.59
N GLY A 574 9.33 -29.30 -7.63
CA GLY A 574 8.13 -28.65 -7.08
C GLY A 574 7.51 -27.54 -7.96
N CYS A 575 8.02 -27.32 -9.18
CA CYS A 575 7.41 -26.37 -10.12
C CYS A 575 6.08 -26.92 -10.70
N ALA A 576 5.28 -26.06 -11.32
CA ALA A 576 4.01 -26.47 -11.90
C ALA A 576 4.23 -27.43 -13.09
N MET A 577 3.48 -28.54 -13.10
CA MET A 577 3.56 -29.58 -14.13
C MET A 577 4.97 -30.16 -14.26
N GLU A 578 5.68 -30.33 -13.14
CA GLU A 578 7.08 -30.75 -13.13
C GLU A 578 7.31 -32.04 -13.92
N LYS A 579 6.53 -33.10 -13.63
CA LYS A 579 6.72 -34.42 -14.23
C LYS A 579 6.55 -34.35 -15.75
N GLU A 580 5.45 -33.75 -16.20
CA GLU A 580 5.13 -33.59 -17.62
C GLU A 580 6.17 -32.72 -18.34
N ARG A 581 6.67 -31.67 -17.69
CA ARG A 581 7.74 -30.83 -18.24
C ARG A 581 9.07 -31.56 -18.34
N ARG A 582 9.41 -32.40 -17.35
CA ARG A 582 10.63 -33.25 -17.40
C ARG A 582 10.56 -34.25 -18.55
N GLU A 583 9.44 -34.95 -18.69
CA GLU A 583 9.21 -35.90 -19.79
C GLU A 583 9.30 -35.20 -21.15
N LEU A 584 8.65 -34.04 -21.30
CA LEU A 584 8.69 -33.26 -22.52
C LEU A 584 10.10 -32.74 -22.84
N LYS A 585 10.85 -32.34 -21.81
CA LYS A 585 12.24 -31.87 -21.95
C LYS A 585 13.16 -33.00 -22.37
N MET A 586 13.00 -34.19 -21.80
CA MET A 586 13.74 -35.39 -22.22
C MET A 586 13.45 -35.75 -23.68
N LEU A 587 12.19 -35.68 -24.13
CA LEU A 587 11.84 -35.93 -25.53
C LEU A 587 12.53 -34.94 -26.49
N TYR A 588 12.62 -33.68 -26.10
CA TYR A 588 13.31 -32.66 -26.89
C TYR A 588 14.83 -32.83 -26.88
N GLU A 589 15.43 -33.10 -25.72
CA GLU A 589 16.87 -33.33 -25.57
C GLU A 589 17.35 -34.58 -26.31
N ASN A 590 16.49 -35.59 -26.43
CA ASN A 590 16.74 -36.80 -27.20
C ASN A 590 16.34 -36.68 -28.70
N GLU A 591 16.11 -35.46 -29.19
CA GLU A 591 15.73 -35.16 -30.59
C GLU A 591 14.43 -35.85 -31.07
N GLY A 592 13.58 -36.32 -30.15
CA GLY A 592 12.31 -36.99 -30.46
C GLY A 592 11.19 -36.02 -30.86
N ILE A 593 11.35 -34.71 -30.61
CA ILE A 593 10.45 -33.64 -31.03
C ILE A 593 11.24 -32.39 -31.41
N THR A 594 10.68 -31.60 -32.33
CA THR A 594 11.24 -30.30 -32.71
C THR A 594 11.00 -29.23 -31.64
N CYS A 595 11.74 -28.12 -31.73
CA CYS A 595 11.55 -26.96 -30.85
C CYS A 595 10.13 -26.38 -30.92
N ALA A 596 9.53 -26.35 -32.11
CA ALA A 596 8.16 -25.86 -32.29
C ALA A 596 7.13 -26.78 -31.61
N GLU A 597 7.31 -28.09 -31.76
CA GLU A 597 6.45 -29.11 -31.11
C GLU A 597 6.59 -29.07 -29.58
N TYR A 598 7.79 -28.85 -29.07
CA TYR A 598 8.02 -28.64 -27.63
C TYR A 598 7.20 -27.47 -27.09
N TRP A 599 7.27 -26.30 -27.74
CA TRP A 599 6.51 -25.12 -27.32
C TRP A 599 4.99 -25.33 -27.43
N ASP A 600 4.54 -26.04 -28.46
CA ASP A 600 3.11 -26.36 -28.62
C ASP A 600 2.59 -27.38 -27.61
N ALA A 601 3.43 -28.31 -27.16
CA ALA A 601 3.10 -29.21 -26.06
C ALA A 601 3.09 -28.46 -24.72
N LEU A 602 4.10 -27.62 -24.47
CA LEU A 602 4.21 -26.82 -23.24
C LEU A 602 3.02 -25.86 -23.08
N ALA A 603 2.57 -25.22 -24.17
CA ALA A 603 1.41 -24.31 -24.17
C ALA A 603 0.08 -25.02 -23.83
N ARG A 604 0.00 -26.35 -23.98
CA ARG A 604 -1.19 -27.14 -23.60
C ARG A 604 -1.19 -27.50 -22.12
N LEU A 605 -0.05 -27.42 -21.45
CA LEU A 605 0.03 -27.65 -20.01
C LEU A 605 -0.63 -26.50 -19.25
N LYS A 606 -1.72 -26.79 -18.55
CA LYS A 606 -2.48 -25.80 -17.79
C LYS A 606 -2.35 -26.06 -16.29
N SER A 607 -1.61 -25.18 -15.61
CA SER A 607 -1.63 -25.13 -14.14
C SER A 607 -2.80 -24.28 -13.64
N SER A 608 -3.58 -24.82 -12.70
CA SER A 608 -4.63 -24.07 -12.01
C SER A 608 -4.06 -23.03 -11.03
N ARG A 609 -2.79 -23.15 -10.64
CA ARG A 609 -2.12 -22.26 -9.69
C ARG A 609 -1.17 -21.29 -10.39
N LYS A 610 -1.29 -20.02 -10.02
CA LYS A 610 -0.40 -18.94 -10.50
C LYS A 610 0.81 -18.70 -9.61
N GLU A 611 0.79 -19.20 -8.39
CA GLU A 611 1.85 -19.00 -7.40
C GLU A 611 2.19 -20.33 -6.74
N ALA A 612 3.46 -20.52 -6.40
CA ALA A 612 3.90 -21.68 -5.65
C ALA A 612 3.27 -21.67 -4.27
N LYS A 613 2.98 -22.87 -3.73
CA LYS A 613 2.69 -23.00 -2.30
C LYS A 613 3.99 -22.71 -1.52
N PRO A 614 3.88 -22.21 -0.28
CA PRO A 614 5.00 -22.26 0.64
C PRO A 614 5.54 -23.70 0.70
N MET A 615 6.82 -23.84 0.43
CA MET A 615 7.53 -25.09 0.67
C MET A 615 7.98 -25.12 2.11
N CYS A 616 8.62 -24.08 2.65
CA CYS A 616 9.05 -24.04 4.04
C CYS A 616 8.24 -23.04 4.87
N SER A 617 8.02 -23.38 6.14
CA SER A 617 7.42 -22.52 7.15
C SER A 617 8.25 -22.62 8.43
N LEU A 618 8.74 -21.49 8.92
CA LEU A 618 9.45 -21.39 10.20
C LEU A 618 8.69 -20.48 11.14
N ASP A 619 8.57 -20.91 12.40
CA ASP A 619 8.08 -20.07 13.48
C ASP A 619 9.29 -19.47 14.22
N LEU A 620 9.55 -18.20 13.95
CA LEU A 620 10.65 -17.43 14.51
C LEU A 620 10.22 -16.83 15.84
N HIS A 621 11.02 -17.05 16.87
CA HIS A 621 10.76 -16.51 18.20
C HIS A 621 11.85 -15.52 18.62
N HIS A 622 11.66 -14.93 19.79
CA HIS A 622 12.67 -14.09 20.41
C HIS A 622 13.99 -14.85 20.65
N GLY A 623 15.07 -14.33 20.07
CA GLY A 623 16.42 -14.87 20.17
C GLY A 623 16.79 -15.86 19.06
N ASP A 624 15.83 -16.28 18.23
CA ASP A 624 16.10 -17.23 17.16
C ASP A 624 16.92 -16.59 16.03
N MET A 625 17.79 -17.39 15.41
CA MET A 625 18.52 -17.01 14.20
C MET A 625 18.18 -17.93 13.02
N VAL A 626 18.18 -17.39 11.81
CA VAL A 626 18.04 -18.15 10.57
C VAL A 626 19.22 -17.83 9.66
N VAL A 627 19.93 -18.87 9.22
CA VAL A 627 20.98 -18.76 8.21
C VAL A 627 20.45 -19.39 6.92
N MET A 628 20.37 -18.61 5.86
CA MET A 628 20.08 -19.07 4.50
C MET A 628 21.37 -19.06 3.70
N HIS A 629 21.76 -20.20 3.13
CA HIS A 629 23.00 -20.34 2.39
C HIS A 629 22.77 -21.01 1.03
N GLY A 630 23.35 -20.43 -0.01
CA GLY A 630 23.33 -20.91 -1.39
C GLY A 630 22.93 -19.81 -2.37
N ALA A 631 23.77 -19.53 -3.37
CA ALA A 631 23.52 -18.47 -4.37
C ALA A 631 22.21 -18.67 -5.14
N ASN A 632 21.79 -19.93 -5.31
CA ASN A 632 20.56 -20.29 -6.00
C ASN A 632 19.30 -20.04 -5.16
N LEU A 633 19.42 -19.92 -3.83
CA LEU A 633 18.29 -19.77 -2.92
C LEU A 633 17.60 -18.45 -3.23
N GLN A 634 18.36 -17.36 -3.23
CA GLN A 634 17.86 -16.02 -3.51
C GLN A 634 17.47 -15.85 -4.98
N LYS A 635 18.10 -16.61 -5.89
CA LYS A 635 17.72 -16.61 -7.31
C LYS A 635 16.33 -17.20 -7.52
N TYR A 636 16.06 -18.40 -7.01
CA TYR A 636 14.88 -19.19 -7.37
C TYR A 636 13.71 -19.06 -6.38
N PHE A 637 13.98 -18.72 -5.13
CA PHE A 637 12.99 -18.66 -4.07
C PHE A 637 12.79 -17.24 -3.55
N GLU A 638 11.62 -16.98 -3.00
CA GLU A 638 11.25 -15.76 -2.30
C GLU A 638 10.66 -16.14 -0.94
N HIS A 639 10.81 -15.27 0.04
CA HIS A 639 10.34 -15.46 1.40
C HIS A 639 9.50 -14.28 1.87
N SER A 640 8.61 -14.54 2.82
CA SER A 640 7.81 -13.51 3.49
C SER A 640 7.88 -13.73 4.99
N VAL A 641 7.77 -12.65 5.77
CA VAL A 641 7.77 -12.72 7.23
C VAL A 641 6.56 -11.95 7.74
N THR A 642 5.69 -12.64 8.47
CA THR A 642 4.50 -12.07 9.09
C THR A 642 4.67 -12.08 10.61
N PRO A 643 4.90 -10.91 11.25
CA PRO A 643 4.94 -10.81 12.69
C PRO A 643 3.59 -11.14 13.32
N ASN A 644 3.63 -11.89 14.41
CA ASN A 644 2.51 -12.30 15.24
C ASN A 644 2.61 -11.58 16.59
N GLY A 645 2.43 -10.26 16.58
CA GLY A 645 2.45 -9.42 17.77
C GLY A 645 2.70 -7.95 17.46
N ASP A 646 2.93 -7.17 18.51
CA ASP A 646 2.83 -5.72 18.43
C ASP A 646 4.17 -5.03 18.14
N LEU A 647 5.30 -5.67 18.45
CA LEU A 647 6.65 -5.12 18.23
C LEU A 647 7.65 -6.22 17.89
N ARG A 648 8.33 -6.10 16.76
CA ARG A 648 9.40 -7.00 16.36
C ARG A 648 10.55 -6.24 15.72
N PHE A 649 11.75 -6.75 15.91
CA PHE A 649 12.93 -6.37 15.14
C PHE A 649 13.50 -7.58 14.42
N ALA A 650 14.07 -7.34 13.24
CA ALA A 650 14.89 -8.31 12.51
C ALA A 650 16.23 -7.67 12.20
N LEU A 651 17.32 -8.32 12.61
CA LEU A 651 18.68 -7.89 12.33
C LEU A 651 19.25 -8.87 11.32
N THR A 652 19.52 -8.42 10.11
CA THR A 652 19.99 -9.24 9.00
C THR A 652 21.41 -8.84 8.66
N ALA A 653 22.32 -9.80 8.70
CA ALA A 653 23.72 -9.65 8.33
C ALA A 653 23.98 -10.34 7.00
N ARG A 654 24.73 -9.67 6.14
CA ARG A 654 25.10 -10.14 4.80
C ARG A 654 26.57 -9.86 4.50
N TYR A 655 27.10 -10.58 3.52
CA TYR A 655 28.33 -10.19 2.84
C TYR A 655 27.97 -9.54 1.52
N VAL A 656 28.28 -8.25 1.38
CA VAL A 656 28.22 -7.49 0.13
C VAL A 656 29.59 -7.58 -0.53
N MET A 657 29.67 -8.11 -1.75
CA MET A 657 30.89 -8.25 -2.54
C MET A 657 31.43 -6.87 -2.94
N PRO A 658 32.49 -6.34 -2.32
CA PRO A 658 32.92 -4.96 -2.58
C PRO A 658 33.39 -4.73 -4.01
N GLU A 659 33.92 -5.76 -4.66
CA GLU A 659 34.34 -5.76 -6.06
C GLU A 659 33.20 -5.50 -7.05
N LEU A 660 31.94 -5.67 -6.62
CA LEU A 660 30.75 -5.40 -7.43
C LEU A 660 30.04 -4.10 -7.04
N VAL A 661 30.63 -3.30 -6.15
CA VAL A 661 30.09 -2.02 -5.70
C VAL A 661 31.02 -0.91 -6.19
N GLU A 662 30.45 0.20 -6.68
CA GLU A 662 31.23 1.37 -7.10
C GLU A 662 32.05 1.92 -5.91
N PRO A 663 33.33 2.30 -6.10
CA PRO A 663 34.21 2.77 -5.02
C PRO A 663 33.64 3.91 -4.17
N GLU A 664 32.87 4.81 -4.78
CA GLU A 664 32.19 5.94 -4.12
C GLU A 664 31.09 5.49 -3.14
N HIS A 665 30.67 4.23 -3.25
CA HIS A 665 29.69 3.57 -2.41
C HIS A 665 30.30 2.45 -1.57
N HIS A 666 31.63 2.35 -1.48
CA HIS A 666 32.29 1.43 -0.56
C HIS A 666 32.04 1.82 0.90
N TRP A 667 32.29 0.87 1.79
CA TRP A 667 31.96 0.96 3.21
C TRP A 667 32.51 2.25 3.84
N LYS A 668 31.74 2.82 4.75
CA LYS A 668 32.21 3.88 5.63
C LYS A 668 32.70 3.19 6.90
N GLY A 669 33.98 3.29 7.26
CA GLY A 669 34.54 2.67 8.47
C GLY A 669 34.65 1.12 8.42
N ASN A 670 35.84 0.60 8.66
CA ASN A 670 36.07 -0.85 8.74
C ASN A 670 35.35 -1.45 9.97
N LEU A 671 34.91 -2.71 9.86
CA LEU A 671 34.55 -3.48 11.04
C LEU A 671 35.82 -3.77 11.84
N GLU A 672 35.98 -3.12 12.99
CA GLU A 672 37.04 -3.45 13.95
C GLU A 672 36.45 -4.37 15.04
N PRO A 673 36.73 -5.68 15.01
CA PRO A 673 36.10 -6.63 15.93
C PRO A 673 36.68 -6.46 17.35
N GLY A 674 36.00 -5.65 18.17
CA GLY A 674 36.29 -5.53 19.60
C GLY A 674 35.80 -6.74 20.42
N LEU A 675 35.97 -6.68 21.75
CA LEU A 675 35.44 -7.71 22.67
C LEU A 675 33.93 -7.92 22.50
N ASP A 676 33.19 -6.83 22.25
CA ASP A 676 31.74 -6.84 22.01
C ASP A 676 31.34 -7.63 20.75
N TYR A 677 32.25 -7.91 19.82
CA TYR A 677 31.94 -8.70 18.64
C TYR A 677 32.06 -10.22 18.89
N LYS A 678 32.82 -10.63 19.91
CA LYS A 678 33.12 -12.04 20.14
C LYS A 678 31.89 -12.77 20.71
N TYR A 679 31.52 -13.85 20.03
CA TYR A 679 30.44 -14.72 20.45
C TYR A 679 30.78 -16.18 20.12
N ASP A 680 30.64 -17.06 21.10
CA ASP A 680 31.03 -18.47 21.04
C ASP A 680 29.83 -19.44 21.07
N GLY A 681 28.61 -18.93 21.31
CA GLY A 681 27.43 -19.78 21.49
C GLY A 681 27.25 -20.38 22.87
N ASP A 682 27.99 -19.88 23.87
CA ASP A 682 28.21 -20.52 25.19
C ASP A 682 29.07 -21.80 25.12
N GLU A 683 29.91 -21.97 24.10
CA GLU A 683 30.86 -23.09 23.99
C GLU A 683 32.02 -23.01 24.99
#